data_AF-A0A9Q0N7N0-F1
#
_entry.id   AF-A0A9Q0N7N0-F1
#
_cell.length_a   1.000
_cell.length_b   1.000
_cell.length_c   1.000
_cell.angle_alpha   90.00
_cell.angle_beta   90.00
_cell.angle_gamma   90.00
#
_symmetry.space_group_name_H-M   'P 1'
#
loop_
_entity.id
_entity.type
_entity.pdbx_description
1 polymer ?
#
loop_
_entity_poly.entity_id
_entity_poly.type
_entity_poly.pdbx_seq_one_letter_code
_entity_poly.pdbx_strand_id
1 'polypeptide(L)'
;MYINILEELISFQSVTPKSNGCIEYISNLLEENGFKTEIKIFGEDNYKVTNLYAVYGNARPNICFAGHVDVVPAGDRALWLNDPFTASRVGDKIYGRGTVDMKGAIACFLAASLQFIRYIQTPNGSISFLITSDEEGSGKYGTVEMLKYLHRGGNNLIDLAIVGEPTNEHQVGDTVKIGRRGSINFNLALYGTAGHVAYPLQANNPIPPLVQILNELVNYRLDEGSNDTTNVIPGKVTAKFNVRFNDLHSSSSITDLIDQIINKYCTKYKFKYELSSTTSADCFIQEPVSMQVTELKNEDLNFEVKVVLPSSKIANEVQKELDNLSKKVKLNGFRAGKVPINIVNKKYKQSVRSDVVNHEINHAVQHIIKDHKLKTVGDPQLENLCNAENEDLAFTLKFELLPNIELPDFKKIKITYPKLVIEEEDINKQIDKLASISKNYTKENKGKVKKGQEVTIDAIGYVNNETFEGGKVTDYKLVIGSGAFIDGFEDQLIGSKTGDEVEVNVTFPKEYHMEQVAGQPAKFIVQVKAVHSADEVVVDDEFAKKFNCKTVEELRTNVSKSMANEYSEPIRTVMKMNLFDQLEELLMFNVPKSLIAQEISILKSQTEKSNDSDSVFKDKSEAEISEYYNKIALRRVRIGLMLSEYMKVKSLRIEQNDIKNAIMDQARRFPGQETAILKFYQENPGALEHLKGPLLEEKTVQHIFDNEVILEEKDYTRKKMEEFLIQEEDRVV
;
A
#
# COMPACT_ATOMS: atom_id res chain seq x y z
N MET A 1 -22.32 -1.64 -7.49
CA MET A 1 -22.10 -3.06 -7.83
C MET A 1 -22.10 -3.93 -6.58
N TYR A 2 -21.34 -3.60 -5.53
CA TYR A 2 -21.14 -4.49 -4.38
C TYR A 2 -22.27 -4.54 -3.34
N ILE A 3 -23.09 -3.49 -3.22
CA ILE A 3 -24.29 -3.51 -2.35
C ILE A 3 -25.27 -4.62 -2.79
N ASN A 4 -25.37 -4.88 -4.09
CA ASN A 4 -26.25 -5.91 -4.64
C ASN A 4 -25.86 -7.33 -4.17
N ILE A 5 -24.58 -7.58 -3.88
CA ILE A 5 -24.13 -8.87 -3.33
C ILE A 5 -24.76 -9.07 -1.95
N LEU A 6 -24.72 -8.05 -1.09
CA LEU A 6 -25.33 -8.13 0.24
C LEU A 6 -26.86 -8.32 0.15
N GLU A 7 -27.51 -7.60 -0.76
CA GLU A 7 -28.96 -7.72 -0.96
C GLU A 7 -29.35 -9.13 -1.38
N GLU A 8 -28.59 -9.73 -2.30
CA GLU A 8 -28.79 -11.10 -2.74
C GLU A 8 -28.50 -12.10 -1.61
N LEU A 9 -27.43 -11.92 -0.84
CA LEU A 9 -27.14 -12.78 0.30
C LEU A 9 -28.28 -12.76 1.33
N ILE A 10 -28.88 -11.60 1.62
CA ILE A 10 -30.00 -11.46 2.55
C ILE A 10 -31.26 -12.20 2.05
N SER A 11 -31.46 -12.27 0.73
CA SER A 11 -32.63 -12.91 0.11
C SER A 11 -32.73 -14.41 0.44
N PHE A 12 -31.59 -15.08 0.62
CA PHE A 12 -31.57 -16.48 1.00
C PHE A 12 -32.03 -16.68 2.44
N GLN A 13 -33.12 -17.42 2.61
CA GLN A 13 -33.64 -17.86 3.91
C GLN A 13 -32.76 -18.98 4.50
N SER A 14 -31.49 -18.72 4.73
CA SER A 14 -30.46 -19.66 5.18
C SER A 14 -30.57 -19.96 6.68
N VAL A 15 -31.72 -20.41 7.16
CA VAL A 15 -31.89 -20.77 8.57
C VAL A 15 -31.17 -22.08 8.87
N THR A 16 -30.27 -22.08 9.85
CA THR A 16 -29.43 -23.23 10.23
C THR A 16 -30.25 -24.52 10.40
N PRO A 17 -29.79 -25.67 9.88
CA PRO A 17 -28.51 -25.94 9.21
C PRO A 17 -28.53 -25.68 7.68
N LYS A 18 -29.57 -25.07 7.13
CA LYS A 18 -29.76 -24.98 5.68
C LYS A 18 -29.14 -23.71 5.11
N SER A 19 -28.27 -23.85 4.11
CA SER A 19 -27.76 -22.71 3.32
C SER A 19 -28.81 -22.13 2.35
N ASN A 20 -29.83 -22.91 1.99
CA ASN A 20 -30.91 -22.53 1.05
C ASN A 20 -30.42 -21.87 -0.25
N GLY A 21 -29.32 -22.35 -0.83
CA GLY A 21 -28.77 -21.83 -2.09
C GLY A 21 -27.73 -20.70 -1.91
N CYS A 22 -27.56 -20.18 -0.69
CA CYS A 22 -26.64 -19.07 -0.43
C CYS A 22 -25.17 -19.46 -0.64
N ILE A 23 -24.79 -20.69 -0.27
CA ILE A 23 -23.42 -21.20 -0.50
C ILE A 23 -23.17 -21.37 -1.99
N GLU A 24 -24.14 -21.93 -2.71
CA GLU A 24 -24.09 -22.20 -4.14
C GLU A 24 -23.98 -20.88 -4.93
N TYR A 25 -24.70 -19.85 -4.53
CA TYR A 25 -24.57 -18.50 -5.09
C TYR A 25 -23.14 -17.95 -4.95
N ILE A 26 -22.56 -18.02 -3.74
CA ILE A 26 -21.19 -17.56 -3.49
C ILE A 26 -20.18 -18.38 -4.32
N SER A 27 -20.38 -19.69 -4.40
CA SER A 27 -19.56 -20.60 -5.18
C SER A 27 -19.54 -20.19 -6.66
N ASN A 28 -20.71 -20.03 -7.26
CA ASN A 28 -20.85 -19.65 -8.67
C ASN A 28 -20.18 -18.29 -8.94
N LEU A 29 -20.42 -17.30 -8.08
CA LEU A 29 -19.81 -15.98 -8.20
C LEU A 29 -18.28 -16.03 -8.18
N LEU A 30 -17.71 -16.88 -7.32
CA LEU A 30 -16.26 -17.06 -7.22
C LEU A 30 -15.68 -17.85 -8.41
N GLU A 31 -16.37 -18.91 -8.87
CA GLU A 31 -15.95 -19.69 -10.04
C GLU A 31 -15.92 -18.87 -11.32
N GLU A 32 -16.94 -18.03 -11.55
CA GLU A 32 -16.99 -17.10 -12.69
C GLU A 32 -15.81 -16.12 -12.72
N ASN A 33 -15.14 -15.92 -11.58
CA ASN A 33 -14.00 -15.03 -11.42
C ASN A 33 -12.68 -15.80 -11.15
N GLY A 34 -12.63 -17.09 -11.50
CA GLY A 34 -11.40 -17.87 -11.57
C GLY A 34 -10.96 -18.55 -10.26
N PHE A 35 -11.81 -18.58 -9.23
CA PHE A 35 -11.54 -19.41 -8.05
C PHE A 35 -11.84 -20.87 -8.35
N LYS A 36 -11.03 -21.76 -7.78
CA LYS A 36 -11.38 -23.18 -7.67
C LYS A 36 -12.24 -23.36 -6.42
N THR A 37 -13.46 -23.88 -6.58
CA THR A 37 -14.38 -24.11 -5.46
C THR A 37 -14.60 -25.58 -5.15
N GLU A 38 -14.86 -25.87 -3.87
CA GLU A 38 -15.21 -27.19 -3.37
C GLU A 38 -16.35 -27.05 -2.35
N ILE A 39 -17.55 -27.45 -2.76
CA ILE A 39 -18.69 -27.58 -1.84
C ILE A 39 -18.62 -28.95 -1.16
N LYS A 40 -18.77 -28.96 0.17
CA LYS A 40 -18.80 -30.18 0.99
C LYS A 40 -20.00 -30.19 1.90
N ILE A 41 -20.68 -31.33 1.91
CA ILE A 41 -21.82 -31.58 2.78
C ILE A 41 -21.38 -32.54 3.86
N PHE A 42 -21.50 -32.13 5.12
CA PHE A 42 -21.24 -32.95 6.29
C PHE A 42 -22.49 -33.04 7.15
N GLY A 43 -22.62 -34.13 7.91
CA GLY A 43 -23.74 -34.31 8.82
C GLY A 43 -24.50 -35.62 8.64
N GLU A 44 -25.48 -35.81 9.51
CA GLU A 44 -26.38 -36.96 9.53
C GLU A 44 -27.64 -36.63 8.71
N ASP A 45 -28.47 -37.62 8.37
CA ASP A 45 -29.59 -37.41 7.43
C ASP A 45 -30.57 -36.30 7.80
N ASN A 46 -30.74 -36.02 9.10
CA ASN A 46 -31.62 -34.97 9.60
C ASN A 46 -30.91 -33.63 9.89
N TYR A 47 -29.59 -33.56 9.75
CA TYR A 47 -28.79 -32.38 10.04
C TYR A 47 -27.56 -32.36 9.12
N LYS A 48 -27.79 -31.94 7.87
CA LYS A 48 -26.75 -31.78 6.84
C LYS A 48 -26.41 -30.31 6.69
N VAL A 49 -25.12 -30.01 6.67
CA VAL A 49 -24.56 -28.67 6.59
C VAL A 49 -23.78 -28.56 5.29
N THR A 50 -24.09 -27.54 4.50
CA THR A 50 -23.40 -27.23 3.26
C THR A 50 -22.28 -26.23 3.54
N ASN A 51 -21.06 -26.55 3.13
CA ASN A 51 -19.87 -25.75 3.35
C ASN A 51 -19.16 -25.49 2.02
N LEU A 52 -18.41 -24.39 1.95
CA LEU A 52 -17.63 -23.98 0.80
C LEU A 52 -16.18 -23.72 1.20
N TYR A 53 -15.26 -24.34 0.47
CA TYR A 53 -13.89 -23.86 0.36
C TYR A 53 -13.64 -23.37 -1.06
N ALA A 54 -13.21 -22.13 -1.22
CA ALA A 54 -12.80 -21.58 -2.51
C ALA A 54 -11.37 -21.06 -2.43
N VAL A 55 -10.57 -21.21 -3.48
CA VAL A 55 -9.19 -20.70 -3.51
C VAL A 55 -8.81 -20.13 -4.86
N TYR A 56 -8.11 -19.01 -4.83
CA TYR A 56 -7.47 -18.36 -5.96
C TYR A 56 -5.95 -18.38 -5.75
N GLY A 57 -5.21 -18.80 -6.78
CA GLY A 57 -3.78 -19.06 -6.69
C GLY A 57 -3.44 -20.39 -6.01
N ASN A 58 -2.14 -20.70 -5.94
CA ASN A 58 -1.61 -21.93 -5.31
C ASN A 58 -0.33 -21.68 -4.49
N ALA A 59 -0.01 -20.41 -4.23
CA ALA A 59 1.20 -19.98 -3.55
C ALA A 59 0.92 -19.57 -2.10
N ARG A 60 1.96 -19.50 -1.28
CA ARG A 60 1.87 -18.99 0.10
C ARG A 60 2.39 -17.56 0.18
N PRO A 61 1.90 -16.73 1.13
CA PRO A 61 0.88 -17.07 2.14
C PRO A 61 -0.53 -17.14 1.55
N ASN A 62 -1.40 -17.96 2.14
CA ASN A 62 -2.83 -17.96 1.86
C ASN A 62 -3.59 -17.22 2.97
N ILE A 63 -4.29 -16.17 2.57
CA ILE A 63 -5.21 -15.43 3.43
C ILE A 63 -6.62 -15.96 3.16
N CYS A 64 -7.24 -16.51 4.21
CA CYS A 64 -8.58 -17.07 4.17
C CYS A 64 -9.60 -16.10 4.78
N PHE A 65 -10.63 -15.74 4.01
CA PHE A 65 -11.82 -15.09 4.51
C PHE A 65 -12.78 -16.16 5.03
N ALA A 66 -12.92 -16.24 6.35
CA ALA A 66 -13.78 -17.21 7.01
C ALA A 66 -15.07 -16.54 7.50
N GLY A 67 -16.18 -17.24 7.39
CA GLY A 67 -17.47 -16.75 7.86
C GLY A 67 -18.60 -17.76 7.71
N HIS A 68 -19.82 -17.33 8.00
CA HIS A 68 -21.01 -18.17 7.88
C HIS A 68 -22.17 -17.43 7.23
N VAL A 69 -23.00 -18.18 6.50
CA VAL A 69 -24.19 -17.64 5.82
C VAL A 69 -25.48 -17.98 6.54
N ASP A 70 -25.44 -18.94 7.45
CA ASP A 70 -26.62 -19.33 8.19
C ASP A 70 -27.02 -18.26 9.20
N VAL A 71 -28.31 -18.23 9.52
CA VAL A 71 -28.92 -17.26 10.43
C VAL A 71 -29.87 -17.96 11.38
N VAL A 72 -30.08 -17.38 12.57
CA VAL A 72 -31.18 -17.81 13.45
C VAL A 72 -32.57 -17.59 12.81
N PRO A 73 -33.61 -18.33 13.24
CA PRO A 73 -34.98 -18.07 12.83
C PRO A 73 -35.38 -16.60 13.02
N ALA A 74 -36.14 -16.06 12.08
CA ALA A 74 -36.56 -14.65 12.13
C ALA A 74 -37.51 -14.32 13.30
N GLY A 75 -38.02 -15.32 14.02
CA GLY A 75 -39.04 -15.15 15.05
C GLY A 75 -40.40 -14.83 14.44
N ASP A 76 -41.22 -14.08 15.18
CA ASP A 76 -42.52 -13.62 14.69
C ASP A 76 -42.33 -12.55 13.60
N ARG A 77 -42.72 -12.88 12.37
CA ARG A 77 -42.62 -11.99 11.22
C ARG A 77 -43.48 -10.73 11.37
N ALA A 78 -44.55 -10.76 12.16
CA ALA A 78 -45.41 -9.60 12.38
C ALA A 78 -44.72 -8.47 13.15
N LEU A 79 -43.63 -8.78 13.87
CA LEU A 79 -42.84 -7.79 14.61
C LEU A 79 -41.78 -7.10 13.74
N TRP A 80 -41.58 -7.55 12.50
CA TRP A 80 -40.64 -6.93 11.59
C TRP A 80 -41.29 -5.79 10.81
N LEU A 81 -40.60 -4.65 10.72
CA LEU A 81 -41.03 -3.51 9.91
C LEU A 81 -41.02 -3.81 8.41
N ASN A 82 -40.09 -4.66 7.96
CA ASN A 82 -39.97 -5.15 6.59
C ASN A 82 -39.67 -6.64 6.62
N ASP A 83 -39.97 -7.38 5.53
CA ASP A 83 -39.71 -8.83 5.52
C ASP A 83 -38.23 -9.14 5.84
N PRO A 84 -37.96 -10.05 6.78
CA PRO A 84 -36.60 -10.31 7.28
C PRO A 84 -35.66 -10.87 6.20
N PHE A 85 -36.17 -11.44 5.13
CA PHE A 85 -35.37 -11.97 4.02
C PHE A 85 -35.49 -11.08 2.78
N THR A 86 -35.87 -9.82 2.97
CA THR A 86 -35.85 -8.80 1.93
C THR A 86 -34.93 -7.66 2.37
N ALA A 87 -33.86 -7.42 1.61
CA ALA A 87 -32.92 -6.35 1.91
C ALA A 87 -33.59 -4.97 1.74
N SER A 88 -33.92 -4.35 2.86
CA SER A 88 -34.70 -3.12 2.90
C SER A 88 -33.79 -1.93 3.19
N ARG A 89 -33.64 -1.02 2.22
CA ARG A 89 -32.85 0.20 2.40
C ARG A 89 -33.67 1.27 3.11
N VAL A 90 -33.21 1.73 4.26
CA VAL A 90 -33.83 2.84 5.01
C VAL A 90 -32.74 3.83 5.39
N GLY A 91 -32.72 4.98 4.70
CA GLY A 91 -31.66 5.97 4.81
C GLY A 91 -30.33 5.45 4.25
N ASP A 92 -29.28 5.56 5.05
CA ASP A 92 -27.92 5.07 4.77
C ASP A 92 -27.69 3.61 5.22
N LYS A 93 -28.74 2.94 5.70
CA LYS A 93 -28.68 1.59 6.27
C LYS A 93 -29.48 0.58 5.46
N ILE A 94 -29.03 -0.67 5.48
CA ILE A 94 -29.74 -1.83 4.94
C ILE A 94 -30.19 -2.70 6.10
N TYR A 95 -31.44 -3.12 6.08
CA TYR A 95 -32.06 -3.96 7.08
C TYR A 95 -32.44 -5.30 6.47
N GLY A 96 -32.16 -6.38 7.19
CA GLY A 96 -32.43 -7.75 6.81
C GLY A 96 -31.82 -8.72 7.82
N ARG A 97 -32.31 -9.95 7.86
CA ARG A 97 -31.76 -11.01 8.69
C ARG A 97 -30.42 -11.44 8.07
N GLY A 98 -29.39 -11.46 8.90
CA GLY A 98 -28.04 -11.81 8.49
C GLY A 98 -27.18 -10.63 8.02
N THR A 99 -27.73 -9.41 7.93
CA THR A 99 -27.01 -8.25 7.40
C THR A 99 -25.73 -7.94 8.18
N VAL A 100 -25.78 -7.99 9.51
CA VAL A 100 -24.62 -7.71 10.38
C VAL A 100 -23.86 -8.99 10.68
N ASP A 101 -24.56 -10.05 11.10
CA ASP A 101 -24.01 -11.35 11.42
C ASP A 101 -24.58 -12.42 10.46
N MET A 102 -23.88 -12.86 9.42
CA MET A 102 -22.54 -12.40 9.01
C MET A 102 -22.43 -12.07 7.51
N LYS A 103 -23.57 -11.97 6.82
CA LYS A 103 -23.64 -11.82 5.35
C LYS A 103 -23.05 -10.50 4.87
N GLY A 104 -23.13 -9.43 5.67
CA GLY A 104 -22.48 -8.14 5.39
C GLY A 104 -20.97 -8.26 5.21
N ALA A 105 -20.30 -8.94 6.15
CA ALA A 105 -18.87 -9.15 6.08
C ALA A 105 -18.48 -10.03 4.89
N ILE A 106 -19.24 -11.09 4.61
CA ILE A 106 -19.05 -11.95 3.44
C ILE A 106 -19.17 -11.12 2.15
N ALA A 107 -20.18 -10.26 2.03
CA ALA A 107 -20.33 -9.38 0.87
C ALA A 107 -19.11 -8.46 0.70
N CYS A 108 -18.57 -7.90 1.79
CA CYS A 108 -17.35 -7.10 1.77
C CYS A 108 -16.13 -7.90 1.34
N PHE A 109 -15.96 -9.13 1.84
CA PHE A 109 -14.85 -10.01 1.46
C PHE A 109 -14.90 -10.39 -0.02
N LEU A 110 -16.09 -10.72 -0.53
CA LEU A 110 -16.32 -11.00 -1.95
C LEU A 110 -16.02 -9.77 -2.79
N ALA A 111 -16.58 -8.61 -2.43
CA ALA A 111 -16.35 -7.35 -3.13
C ALA A 111 -14.86 -7.01 -3.24
N ALA A 112 -14.15 -7.04 -2.11
CA ALA A 112 -12.73 -6.72 -2.04
C ALA A 112 -11.88 -7.72 -2.83
N SER A 113 -12.16 -9.02 -2.72
CA SER A 113 -11.39 -10.06 -3.44
C SER A 113 -11.62 -9.99 -4.95
N LEU A 114 -12.88 -9.87 -5.38
CA LEU A 114 -13.22 -9.73 -6.81
C LEU A 114 -12.65 -8.45 -7.41
N GLN A 115 -12.60 -7.37 -6.63
CA GLN A 115 -11.91 -6.16 -7.05
C GLN A 115 -10.41 -6.39 -7.17
N PHE A 116 -9.78 -6.95 -6.13
CA PHE A 116 -8.34 -7.18 -6.05
C PHE A 116 -7.80 -8.04 -7.21
N ILE A 117 -8.42 -9.19 -7.49
CA ILE A 117 -7.97 -10.11 -8.55
C ILE A 117 -8.10 -9.52 -9.97
N ARG A 118 -9.00 -8.55 -10.17
CA ARG A 118 -9.09 -7.81 -11.45
C ARG A 118 -7.87 -6.90 -11.67
N TYR A 119 -7.26 -6.40 -10.59
CA TYR A 119 -6.04 -5.58 -10.64
C TYR A 119 -4.77 -6.43 -10.60
N ILE A 120 -4.76 -7.50 -9.82
CA ILE A 120 -3.61 -8.39 -9.62
C ILE A 120 -4.03 -9.81 -9.99
N GLN A 121 -3.83 -10.17 -11.27
CA GLN A 121 -4.25 -11.47 -11.83
C GLN A 121 -3.47 -12.66 -11.23
N THR A 122 -2.28 -12.43 -10.71
CA THR A 122 -1.44 -13.47 -10.10
C THR A 122 -0.85 -12.95 -8.79
N PRO A 123 -1.57 -13.04 -7.66
CA PRO A 123 -1.06 -12.60 -6.38
C PRO A 123 0.16 -13.43 -5.95
N ASN A 124 1.10 -12.79 -5.25
CA ASN A 124 2.23 -13.45 -4.58
C ASN A 124 1.75 -14.19 -3.32
N GLY A 125 0.87 -15.18 -3.51
CA GLY A 125 0.18 -15.90 -2.46
C GLY A 125 -1.16 -16.46 -2.95
N SER A 126 -2.03 -16.80 -2.01
CA SER A 126 -3.38 -17.29 -2.28
C SER A 126 -4.41 -16.50 -1.50
N ILE A 127 -5.60 -16.40 -2.07
CA ILE A 127 -6.80 -15.91 -1.38
C ILE A 127 -7.77 -17.06 -1.33
N SER A 128 -8.31 -17.35 -0.15
CA SER A 128 -9.31 -18.39 0.01
C SER A 128 -10.53 -17.91 0.78
N PHE A 129 -11.63 -18.64 0.61
CA PHE A 129 -12.85 -18.47 1.37
C PHE A 129 -13.18 -19.78 2.07
N LEU A 130 -13.54 -19.70 3.35
CA LEU A 130 -14.08 -20.82 4.12
C LEU A 130 -15.44 -20.40 4.69
N ILE A 131 -16.51 -20.75 3.98
CA ILE A 131 -17.87 -20.30 4.30
C ILE A 131 -18.73 -21.49 4.71
N THR A 132 -19.43 -21.36 5.84
CA THR A 132 -20.18 -22.48 6.44
C THR A 132 -21.64 -22.11 6.74
N SER A 133 -22.46 -23.10 7.10
CA SER A 133 -23.89 -22.92 7.40
C SER A 133 -24.32 -23.60 8.72
N ASP A 134 -23.44 -23.61 9.71
CA ASP A 134 -23.67 -24.27 11.02
C ASP A 134 -23.03 -23.49 12.18
N GLU A 135 -22.82 -22.18 12.04
CA GLU A 135 -22.31 -21.35 13.14
C GLU A 135 -23.43 -21.09 14.16
N GLU A 136 -24.62 -20.72 13.68
CA GLU A 136 -25.78 -20.33 14.49
C GLU A 136 -26.51 -21.54 15.12
N GLY A 137 -25.94 -22.74 14.93
CA GLY A 137 -26.46 -24.02 15.38
C GLY A 137 -25.47 -24.77 16.25
N SER A 138 -25.10 -25.98 15.82
CA SER A 138 -24.27 -26.87 16.65
C SER A 138 -22.77 -26.63 16.51
N GLY A 139 -22.34 -25.95 15.43
CA GLY A 139 -20.93 -25.78 15.09
C GLY A 139 -20.19 -27.07 14.72
N LYS A 140 -20.88 -28.22 14.71
CA LYS A 140 -20.26 -29.55 14.65
C LYS A 140 -19.84 -29.93 13.24
N TYR A 141 -20.65 -29.60 12.23
CA TYR A 141 -20.45 -30.03 10.84
C TYR A 141 -20.07 -28.87 9.90
N GLY A 142 -19.88 -27.66 10.46
CA GLY A 142 -19.36 -26.48 9.78
C GLY A 142 -17.83 -26.45 9.72
N THR A 143 -17.24 -25.38 10.26
CA THR A 143 -15.80 -25.06 10.18
C THR A 143 -14.90 -26.20 10.66
N VAL A 144 -15.27 -26.88 11.75
CA VAL A 144 -14.47 -27.98 12.32
C VAL A 144 -14.27 -29.12 11.33
N GLU A 145 -15.32 -29.57 10.65
CA GLU A 145 -15.23 -30.68 9.68
C GLU A 145 -14.55 -30.24 8.38
N MET A 146 -14.77 -29.00 7.94
CA MET A 146 -14.03 -28.45 6.80
C MET A 146 -12.52 -28.40 7.04
N LEU A 147 -12.09 -27.95 8.22
CA LEU A 147 -10.66 -27.94 8.57
C LEU A 147 -10.08 -29.37 8.62
N LYS A 148 -10.83 -30.35 9.15
CA LYS A 148 -10.42 -31.76 9.11
C LYS A 148 -10.32 -32.29 7.67
N TYR A 149 -11.26 -31.93 6.81
CA TYR A 149 -11.26 -32.30 5.39
C TYR A 149 -10.04 -31.72 4.66
N LEU A 150 -9.78 -30.42 4.80
CA LEU A 150 -8.63 -29.73 4.20
C LEU A 150 -7.30 -30.31 4.71
N HIS A 151 -7.23 -30.63 6.00
CA HIS A 151 -6.05 -31.26 6.61
C HIS A 151 -5.77 -32.65 6.03
N ARG A 152 -6.81 -33.49 5.88
CA ARG A 152 -6.69 -34.84 5.30
C ARG A 152 -6.34 -34.82 3.81
N GLY A 153 -6.79 -33.79 3.08
CA GLY A 153 -6.49 -33.59 1.66
C GLY A 153 -5.04 -33.23 1.35
N GLY A 154 -4.17 -33.09 2.36
CA GLY A 154 -2.73 -32.83 2.18
C GLY A 154 -2.38 -31.37 1.90
N ASN A 155 -3.36 -30.51 1.66
CA ASN A 155 -3.18 -29.08 1.40
C ASN A 155 -3.53 -28.25 2.64
N ASN A 156 -2.67 -28.38 3.66
CA ASN A 156 -2.69 -27.51 4.85
C ASN A 156 -2.15 -26.12 4.47
N LEU A 157 -2.95 -25.32 3.78
CA LEU A 157 -2.49 -24.08 3.14
C LEU A 157 -3.32 -22.88 3.59
N ILE A 158 -3.78 -22.74 4.84
CA ILE A 158 -4.31 -21.45 5.34
C ILE A 158 -3.30 -20.91 6.33
N ASP A 159 -2.67 -19.78 6.00
CA ASP A 159 -1.63 -19.15 6.84
C ASP A 159 -2.24 -18.08 7.76
N LEU A 160 -3.33 -17.45 7.32
CA LEU A 160 -4.08 -16.46 8.08
C LEU A 160 -5.58 -16.61 7.80
N ALA A 161 -6.42 -16.47 8.83
CA ALA A 161 -7.87 -16.39 8.66
C ALA A 161 -8.41 -15.06 9.19
N ILE A 162 -9.25 -14.40 8.39
CA ILE A 162 -9.96 -13.18 8.76
C ILE A 162 -11.43 -13.53 8.91
N VAL A 163 -11.99 -13.25 10.10
CA VAL A 163 -13.40 -13.45 10.43
C VAL A 163 -14.02 -12.07 10.68
N GLY A 164 -14.92 -11.63 9.80
CA GLY A 164 -15.54 -10.31 9.84
C GLY A 164 -16.73 -10.19 10.80
N GLU A 165 -16.62 -10.76 11.99
CA GLU A 165 -17.65 -10.65 13.03
C GLU A 165 -17.87 -9.18 13.40
N PRO A 166 -19.10 -8.75 13.76
CA PRO A 166 -19.42 -7.36 14.09
C PRO A 166 -18.77 -6.96 15.42
N THR A 167 -17.47 -6.70 15.38
CA THR A 167 -16.60 -6.59 16.56
C THR A 167 -16.00 -5.21 16.76
N ASN A 168 -16.38 -4.27 15.88
CA ASN A 168 -15.95 -2.88 15.92
C ASN A 168 -16.81 -2.08 16.90
N GLU A 169 -16.18 -1.21 17.68
CA GLU A 169 -16.85 -0.47 18.76
C GLU A 169 -17.42 0.87 18.28
N HIS A 170 -16.76 1.54 17.32
CA HIS A 170 -17.15 2.86 16.81
C HIS A 170 -17.17 2.95 15.28
N GLN A 171 -16.21 2.33 14.57
CA GLN A 171 -16.09 2.38 13.12
C GLN A 171 -15.49 1.10 12.54
N VAL A 172 -15.79 0.79 11.27
CA VAL A 172 -15.30 -0.44 10.63
C VAL A 172 -13.78 -0.53 10.66
N GLY A 173 -13.24 -1.62 11.22
CA GLY A 173 -11.80 -1.89 11.28
C GLY A 173 -11.07 -1.26 12.46
N ASP A 174 -11.79 -0.61 13.40
CA ASP A 174 -11.17 -0.04 14.60
C ASP A 174 -10.73 -1.09 15.63
N THR A 175 -11.25 -2.32 15.51
CA THR A 175 -11.05 -3.35 16.51
C THR A 175 -10.69 -4.69 15.85
N VAL A 176 -9.48 -5.17 16.15
CA VAL A 176 -9.07 -6.55 15.84
C VAL A 176 -9.08 -7.34 17.15
N LYS A 177 -10.03 -8.26 17.30
CA LYS A 177 -10.02 -9.19 18.43
C LYS A 177 -9.14 -10.39 18.06
N ILE A 178 -8.11 -10.61 18.87
CA ILE A 178 -7.17 -11.74 18.72
C ILE A 178 -7.59 -12.96 19.55
N GLY A 179 -8.80 -12.97 20.11
CA GLY A 179 -9.35 -14.06 20.90
C GLY A 179 -10.83 -13.85 21.25
N ARG A 180 -11.54 -14.95 21.52
CA ARG A 180 -12.96 -14.97 21.92
C ARG A 180 -13.07 -15.64 23.30
N ARG A 181 -13.96 -15.13 24.17
CA ARG A 181 -14.29 -15.80 25.43
C ARG A 181 -15.06 -17.09 25.12
N GLY A 182 -14.75 -18.18 25.81
CA GLY A 182 -15.52 -19.42 25.69
C GLY A 182 -16.92 -19.28 26.28
N SER A 183 -17.90 -19.97 25.71
CA SER A 183 -19.26 -20.05 26.24
C SER A 183 -19.54 -21.48 26.73
N ILE A 184 -20.27 -21.60 27.84
CA ILE A 184 -20.69 -22.89 28.37
C ILE A 184 -22.12 -22.78 28.93
N ASN A 185 -22.99 -23.66 28.44
CA ASN A 185 -24.38 -23.73 28.87
C ASN A 185 -24.58 -24.87 29.91
N PHE A 186 -25.43 -24.59 30.90
CA PHE A 186 -25.82 -25.50 31.98
C PHE A 186 -27.36 -25.66 31.99
N ASN A 187 -27.87 -26.86 32.29
CA ASN A 187 -29.31 -27.16 32.28
C ASN A 187 -29.75 -27.74 33.63
N LEU A 188 -30.38 -26.93 34.50
CA LEU A 188 -30.66 -27.24 35.91
C LEU A 188 -32.18 -27.47 36.22
N ALA A 189 -32.71 -28.71 36.36
CA ALA A 189 -34.01 -29.06 36.98
C ALA A 189 -34.14 -29.97 38.24
N LEU A 190 -34.77 -29.44 39.30
CA LEU A 190 -34.82 -30.11 40.61
C LEU A 190 -36.06 -31.01 40.78
N TYR A 191 -35.79 -32.21 41.26
CA TYR A 191 -36.70 -33.31 41.61
C TYR A 191 -37.54 -33.10 42.87
N GLY A 192 -38.82 -32.76 42.74
CA GLY A 192 -39.78 -32.81 43.84
C GLY A 192 -40.58 -34.11 43.94
N THR A 193 -41.29 -34.31 45.05
CA THR A 193 -42.30 -35.37 45.22
C THR A 193 -43.66 -34.70 45.31
N ALA A 194 -44.58 -34.98 44.38
CA ALA A 194 -45.89 -34.33 44.34
C ALA A 194 -46.81 -34.83 45.46
N GLY A 195 -47.55 -33.93 46.11
CA GLY A 195 -48.52 -34.27 47.14
C GLY A 195 -49.50 -33.13 47.43
N HIS A 196 -50.54 -33.42 48.21
CA HIS A 196 -51.64 -32.49 48.48
C HIS A 196 -51.18 -31.33 49.38
N VAL A 197 -51.55 -30.08 49.04
CA VAL A 197 -51.14 -28.84 49.77
C VAL A 197 -51.41 -28.87 51.28
N ALA A 198 -52.42 -29.63 51.72
CA ALA A 198 -52.77 -29.77 53.12
C ALA A 198 -51.79 -30.64 53.95
N TYR A 199 -50.91 -31.42 53.31
CA TYR A 199 -49.97 -32.34 53.97
C TYR A 199 -48.53 -32.15 53.46
N PRO A 200 -47.90 -31.01 53.80
CA PRO A 200 -46.61 -30.60 53.24
C PRO A 200 -45.43 -31.53 53.58
N LEU A 201 -45.57 -32.38 54.60
CA LEU A 201 -44.52 -33.33 55.03
C LEU A 201 -44.43 -34.59 54.15
N GLN A 202 -45.41 -34.82 53.26
CA GLN A 202 -45.45 -35.98 52.37
C GLN A 202 -45.14 -35.61 50.90
N ALA A 203 -44.92 -34.33 50.63
CA ALA A 203 -44.48 -33.79 49.36
C ALA A 203 -43.10 -33.16 49.54
N ASN A 204 -42.27 -33.20 48.50
CA ASN A 204 -41.00 -32.50 48.50
C ASN A 204 -41.05 -31.40 47.45
N ASN A 205 -41.23 -30.16 47.89
CA ASN A 205 -41.35 -29.03 47.00
C ASN A 205 -39.94 -28.61 46.54
N PRO A 206 -39.61 -28.68 45.24
CA PRO A 206 -38.28 -28.34 44.74
C PRO A 206 -38.06 -26.82 44.61
N ILE A 207 -39.10 -26.01 44.82
CA ILE A 207 -39.05 -24.56 44.64
C ILE A 207 -38.14 -23.86 45.68
N PRO A 208 -38.28 -24.08 47.01
CA PRO A 208 -37.42 -23.42 47.99
C PRO A 208 -35.90 -23.64 47.80
N PRO A 209 -35.38 -24.85 47.54
CA PRO A 209 -33.95 -25.03 47.29
C PRO A 209 -33.50 -24.49 45.93
N LEU A 210 -34.35 -24.52 44.89
CA LEU A 210 -34.03 -23.89 43.61
C LEU A 210 -33.86 -22.38 43.77
N VAL A 211 -34.75 -21.73 44.52
CA VAL A 211 -34.67 -20.28 44.79
C VAL A 211 -33.38 -19.94 45.55
N GLN A 212 -32.93 -20.78 46.49
CA GLN A 212 -31.67 -20.56 47.20
C GLN A 212 -30.44 -20.73 46.29
N ILE A 213 -30.43 -21.74 45.42
CA ILE A 213 -29.34 -21.97 44.45
C ILE A 213 -29.26 -20.83 43.42
N LEU A 214 -30.39 -20.40 42.89
CA LEU A 214 -30.44 -19.27 41.95
C LEU A 214 -30.03 -17.97 42.64
N ASN A 215 -30.46 -17.74 43.88
CA ASN A 215 -30.08 -16.56 44.64
C ASN A 215 -28.57 -16.53 44.92
N GLU A 216 -27.94 -17.68 45.17
CA GLU A 216 -26.49 -17.74 45.37
C GLU A 216 -25.72 -17.54 44.06
N LEU A 217 -26.21 -18.09 42.94
CA LEU A 217 -25.61 -17.90 41.60
C LEU A 217 -25.76 -16.46 41.08
N VAL A 218 -26.90 -15.80 41.30
CA VAL A 218 -27.14 -14.40 40.88
C VAL A 218 -26.27 -13.41 41.67
N ASN A 219 -25.98 -13.71 42.93
CA ASN A 219 -25.15 -12.86 43.79
C ASN A 219 -23.65 -13.18 43.71
N TYR A 220 -23.27 -14.21 42.93
CA TYR A 220 -21.88 -14.58 42.71
C TYR A 220 -21.32 -13.85 41.50
N ARG A 221 -20.55 -12.77 41.74
CA ARG A 221 -19.90 -12.00 40.67
C ARG A 221 -18.68 -12.73 40.11
N LEU A 222 -18.75 -13.12 38.83
CA LEU A 222 -17.62 -13.71 38.09
C LEU A 222 -16.70 -12.61 37.49
N ASP A 223 -17.28 -11.49 37.03
CA ASP A 223 -16.68 -10.19 36.66
C ASP A 223 -17.83 -9.13 36.51
N GLU A 224 -17.58 -7.90 36.03
CA GLU A 224 -18.58 -6.81 35.98
C GLU A 224 -19.29 -6.62 34.60
N GLY A 225 -20.54 -7.10 34.46
CA GLY A 225 -21.56 -6.62 33.46
C GLY A 225 -22.41 -7.73 32.78
N SER A 226 -23.65 -7.60 32.25
CA SER A 226 -24.86 -6.72 32.41
C SER A 226 -26.13 -7.50 31.88
N ASN A 227 -27.30 -7.41 32.56
CA ASN A 227 -28.52 -8.30 32.52
C ASN A 227 -29.42 -8.22 31.23
N ASP A 228 -30.36 -9.13 30.86
CA ASP A 228 -31.47 -9.79 31.62
C ASP A 228 -32.19 -10.99 30.88
N THR A 229 -33.21 -11.63 31.51
CA THR A 229 -33.64 -13.07 31.52
C THR A 229 -35.04 -13.48 30.92
N THR A 230 -35.42 -14.80 30.85
CA THR A 230 -36.75 -15.43 31.26
C THR A 230 -36.95 -16.98 31.02
N ASN A 231 -37.90 -17.64 31.75
CA ASN A 231 -37.95 -19.04 32.29
C ASN A 231 -38.99 -20.09 31.74
N VAL A 232 -38.71 -21.42 31.91
CA VAL A 232 -39.66 -22.59 32.08
C VAL A 232 -39.03 -23.73 32.95
N ILE A 233 -39.80 -24.54 33.72
CA ILE A 233 -39.33 -25.54 34.72
C ILE A 233 -39.12 -26.98 34.14
N PRO A 234 -37.94 -27.60 34.30
CA PRO A 234 -37.68 -28.96 33.80
C PRO A 234 -37.71 -30.08 34.86
N GLY A 235 -37.57 -31.33 34.38
CA GLY A 235 -37.32 -32.54 35.18
C GLY A 235 -36.02 -33.24 34.78
N LYS A 236 -34.86 -32.57 34.93
CA LYS A 236 -33.48 -33.06 35.15
C LYS A 236 -32.52 -31.90 35.46
N VAL A 237 -31.83 -31.93 36.61
CA VAL A 237 -30.83 -30.94 37.03
C VAL A 237 -29.45 -31.35 36.58
N THR A 238 -28.80 -30.44 35.88
CA THR A 238 -27.40 -30.46 35.53
C THR A 238 -26.85 -29.06 35.83
N ALA A 239 -26.24 -28.91 37.00
CA ALA A 239 -25.39 -27.76 37.28
C ALA A 239 -24.00 -28.10 36.73
N LYS A 240 -23.37 -27.21 35.97
CA LYS A 240 -21.91 -27.21 35.94
C LYS A 240 -21.43 -25.85 36.44
N PHE A 241 -20.31 -25.88 37.16
CA PHE A 241 -19.75 -24.72 37.83
C PHE A 241 -18.24 -24.81 37.70
N ASN A 242 -17.58 -23.65 37.65
CA ASN A 242 -16.13 -23.55 37.50
C ASN A 242 -15.59 -22.91 38.78
N VAL A 243 -14.62 -23.56 39.41
CA VAL A 243 -13.93 -23.02 40.58
C VAL A 243 -12.58 -22.50 40.11
N ARG A 244 -12.39 -21.18 40.18
CA ARG A 244 -11.08 -20.55 40.07
C ARG A 244 -10.47 -20.52 41.46
N PHE A 245 -9.28 -21.06 41.61
CA PHE A 245 -8.54 -21.09 42.86
C PHE A 245 -7.14 -20.53 42.62
N ASN A 246 -6.57 -19.91 43.66
CA ASN A 246 -5.21 -19.39 43.64
C ASN A 246 -4.23 -20.44 44.20
N ASP A 247 -2.99 -20.04 44.33
CA ASP A 247 -1.84 -20.82 44.82
C ASP A 247 -2.00 -21.41 46.24
N LEU A 248 -3.05 -21.03 46.98
CA LEU A 248 -3.38 -21.66 48.26
C LEU A 248 -4.04 -23.04 48.12
N HIS A 249 -4.43 -23.43 46.90
CA HIS A 249 -5.13 -24.69 46.62
C HIS A 249 -4.56 -25.39 45.38
N SER A 250 -4.69 -26.71 45.32
CA SER A 250 -4.47 -27.51 44.11
C SER A 250 -5.79 -28.05 43.56
N SER A 251 -5.78 -28.39 42.27
CA SER A 251 -6.94 -29.02 41.61
C SER A 251 -7.46 -30.28 42.33
N SER A 252 -6.57 -31.08 42.91
CA SER A 252 -6.94 -32.24 43.74
C SER A 252 -7.60 -31.83 45.06
N SER A 253 -7.04 -30.86 45.79
CA SER A 253 -7.57 -30.40 47.09
C SER A 253 -8.97 -29.78 46.96
N ILE A 254 -9.24 -29.11 45.84
CA ILE A 254 -10.55 -28.54 45.52
C ILE A 254 -11.55 -29.64 45.17
N THR A 255 -11.13 -30.67 44.42
CA THR A 255 -11.98 -31.82 44.10
C THR A 255 -12.45 -32.53 45.37
N ASP A 256 -11.54 -32.79 46.32
CA ASP A 256 -11.85 -33.47 47.57
C ASP A 256 -12.78 -32.63 48.48
N LEU A 257 -12.55 -31.31 48.54
CA LEU A 257 -13.41 -30.39 49.30
C LEU A 257 -14.84 -30.36 48.74
N ILE A 258 -14.98 -30.29 47.42
CA ILE A 258 -16.28 -30.27 46.74
C ILE A 258 -17.00 -31.61 46.91
N ASP A 259 -16.29 -32.73 46.78
CA ASP A 259 -16.87 -34.06 46.99
C ASP A 259 -17.35 -34.24 48.44
N GLN A 260 -16.59 -33.79 49.44
CA GLN A 260 -17.01 -33.82 50.84
C GLN A 260 -18.26 -32.96 51.09
N ILE A 261 -18.36 -31.77 50.49
CA ILE A 261 -19.52 -30.90 50.61
C ILE A 261 -20.74 -31.56 49.95
N ILE A 262 -20.60 -32.09 48.74
CA ILE A 262 -21.68 -32.77 48.02
C ILE A 262 -22.13 -34.01 48.79
N ASN A 263 -21.20 -34.86 49.21
CA ASN A 263 -21.50 -36.10 49.92
C ASN A 263 -22.16 -35.83 51.29
N LYS A 264 -21.74 -34.79 52.02
CA LYS A 264 -22.39 -34.35 53.28
C LYS A 264 -23.88 -34.09 53.08
N TYR A 265 -24.26 -33.42 52.00
CA TYR A 265 -25.65 -33.08 51.71
C TYR A 265 -26.40 -34.22 51.01
N CYS A 266 -25.77 -34.95 50.09
CA CYS A 266 -26.34 -36.12 49.44
C CYS A 266 -26.60 -37.28 50.42
N THR A 267 -25.72 -37.49 51.40
CA THR A 267 -25.94 -38.45 52.51
C THR A 267 -27.05 -37.98 53.43
N LYS A 268 -27.09 -36.69 53.80
CA LYS A 268 -28.15 -36.12 54.64
C LYS A 268 -29.54 -36.24 54.00
N TYR A 269 -29.63 -36.14 52.68
CA TYR A 269 -30.89 -36.12 51.95
C TYR A 269 -31.14 -37.37 51.08
N LYS A 270 -30.29 -38.40 51.18
CA LYS A 270 -30.40 -39.72 50.52
C LYS A 270 -30.51 -39.68 48.98
N PHE A 271 -29.75 -38.81 48.33
CA PHE A 271 -29.68 -38.75 46.87
C PHE A 271 -28.40 -39.38 46.32
N LYS A 272 -28.50 -39.98 45.13
CA LYS A 272 -27.34 -40.42 44.35
C LYS A 272 -26.83 -39.25 43.51
N TYR A 273 -25.51 -39.07 43.45
CA TYR A 273 -24.86 -38.07 42.63
C TYR A 273 -23.78 -38.71 41.76
N GLU A 274 -23.40 -38.01 40.70
CA GLU A 274 -22.24 -38.33 39.87
C GLU A 274 -21.38 -37.07 39.78
N LEU A 275 -20.12 -37.17 40.22
CA LEU A 275 -19.14 -36.08 40.17
C LEU A 275 -17.99 -36.49 39.27
N SER A 276 -17.76 -35.74 38.19
CA SER A 276 -16.57 -35.85 37.35
C SER A 276 -15.87 -34.50 37.30
N SER A 277 -14.58 -34.47 37.59
CA SER A 277 -13.73 -33.28 37.48
C SER A 277 -12.71 -33.46 36.36
N THR A 278 -12.35 -32.35 35.71
CA THR A 278 -11.29 -32.35 34.68
C THR A 278 -10.50 -31.06 34.84
N THR A 279 -9.21 -31.17 35.12
CA THR A 279 -8.31 -30.03 35.31
C THR A 279 -7.69 -29.65 33.97
N SER A 280 -7.87 -28.41 33.52
CA SER A 280 -7.23 -27.88 32.31
C SER A 280 -5.80 -27.40 32.56
N ALA A 281 -5.52 -26.88 33.76
CA ALA A 281 -4.20 -26.55 34.31
C ALA A 281 -4.34 -26.32 35.84
N ASP A 282 -3.30 -26.57 36.63
CA ASP A 282 -3.24 -26.16 38.04
C ASP A 282 -2.80 -24.69 38.13
N CYS A 283 -3.08 -24.03 39.26
CA CYS A 283 -2.67 -22.63 39.44
C CYS A 283 -1.14 -22.52 39.50
N PHE A 284 -0.59 -21.53 38.79
CA PHE A 284 0.79 -21.11 38.91
C PHE A 284 0.81 -19.58 38.88
N ILE A 285 1.73 -18.98 39.63
CA ILE A 285 2.03 -17.55 39.51
C ILE A 285 3.18 -17.42 38.53
N GLN A 286 2.97 -16.67 37.45
CA GLN A 286 4.05 -16.20 36.60
C GLN A 286 4.48 -14.84 37.14
N GLU A 287 5.71 -14.75 37.64
CA GLU A 287 6.26 -13.48 38.12
C GLU A 287 6.24 -12.43 37.00
N PRO A 288 5.97 -11.14 37.33
CA PRO A 288 6.00 -10.06 36.34
C PRO A 288 7.31 -10.11 35.57
N VAL A 289 7.24 -9.82 34.26
CA VAL A 289 8.42 -9.76 33.40
C VAL A 289 9.43 -8.82 34.06
N SER A 290 10.51 -9.41 34.53
CA SER A 290 11.56 -8.75 35.29
C SER A 290 12.47 -7.91 34.39
N MET A 291 11.93 -7.26 33.35
CA MET A 291 12.74 -6.33 32.56
C MET A 291 12.75 -4.97 33.24
N GLN A 292 13.94 -4.49 33.57
CA GLN A 292 14.14 -3.16 34.11
C GLN A 292 14.47 -2.22 32.96
N VAL A 293 13.59 -1.25 32.71
CA VAL A 293 13.80 -0.17 31.73
C VAL A 293 14.19 1.09 32.49
N THR A 294 15.34 1.67 32.16
CA THR A 294 15.83 2.94 32.74
C THR A 294 16.03 3.95 31.63
N GLU A 295 15.32 5.06 31.69
CA GLU A 295 15.53 6.19 30.77
C GLU A 295 16.91 6.81 31.02
N LEU A 296 17.72 6.90 29.96
CA LEU A 296 19.05 7.52 30.00
C LEU A 296 19.01 8.94 29.43
N LYS A 297 18.23 9.14 28.36
CA LYS A 297 18.15 10.42 27.66
C LYS A 297 16.79 10.59 26.97
N ASN A 298 16.26 11.80 27.03
CA ASN A 298 15.04 12.21 26.34
C ASN A 298 15.12 13.71 26.00
N GLU A 299 15.93 14.03 25.00
CA GLU A 299 16.23 15.41 24.61
C GLU A 299 16.29 15.53 23.08
N ASP A 300 15.80 16.66 22.56
CA ASP A 300 15.62 16.90 21.13
C ASP A 300 14.80 15.79 20.44
N LEU A 301 15.45 15.07 19.52
CA LEU A 301 14.91 13.95 18.77
C LEU A 301 15.58 12.63 19.16
N ASN A 302 16.24 12.58 20.32
CA ASN A 302 16.94 11.39 20.79
C ASN A 302 16.29 10.86 22.07
N PHE A 303 15.91 9.59 22.03
CA PHE A 303 15.38 8.89 23.19
C PHE A 303 16.21 7.63 23.44
N GLU A 304 16.86 7.54 24.59
CA GLU A 304 17.77 6.45 24.94
C GLU A 304 17.31 5.77 26.22
N VAL A 305 17.24 4.43 26.18
CA VAL A 305 16.84 3.62 27.33
C VAL A 305 17.80 2.45 27.51
N LYS A 306 18.11 2.15 28.77
CA LYS A 306 18.80 0.92 29.17
C LYS A 306 17.76 -0.13 29.54
N VAL A 307 17.90 -1.31 28.96
CA VAL A 307 17.06 -2.48 29.25
C VAL A 307 17.92 -3.54 29.91
N VAL A 308 17.44 -4.13 31.00
CA VAL A 308 18.08 -5.25 31.70
C VAL A 308 17.07 -6.36 31.91
N LEU A 309 17.39 -7.58 31.46
CA LEU A 309 16.61 -8.80 31.64
C LEU A 309 17.42 -9.83 32.45
N PRO A 310 16.84 -10.41 33.51
CA PRO A 310 17.54 -11.39 34.33
C PRO A 310 18.02 -12.62 33.57
N SER A 311 19.21 -13.09 33.93
CA SER A 311 19.84 -14.28 33.33
C SER A 311 18.96 -15.52 33.43
N SER A 312 18.22 -15.65 34.53
CA SER A 312 17.26 -16.73 34.79
C SER A 312 16.12 -16.76 33.78
N LYS A 313 15.61 -15.60 33.36
CA LYS A 313 14.57 -15.50 32.32
C LYS A 313 15.09 -16.05 31.00
N ILE A 314 16.28 -15.59 30.58
CA ILE A 314 16.89 -16.04 29.32
C ILE A 314 17.20 -17.54 29.36
N ALA A 315 17.73 -18.04 30.49
CA ALA A 315 18.00 -19.47 30.65
C ALA A 315 16.72 -20.32 30.52
N ASN A 316 15.60 -19.87 31.10
CA ASN A 316 14.31 -20.56 31.02
C ASN A 316 13.77 -20.60 29.59
N GLU A 317 13.81 -19.49 28.85
CA GLU A 317 13.36 -19.45 27.45
C GLU A 317 14.25 -20.29 26.52
N VAL A 318 15.57 -20.26 26.73
CA VAL A 318 16.51 -21.13 26.00
C VAL A 318 16.21 -22.61 26.25
N GLN A 319 15.93 -22.98 27.49
CA GLN A 319 15.59 -24.37 27.82
C GLN A 319 14.27 -24.79 27.17
N LYS A 320 13.23 -23.93 27.21
CA LYS A 320 11.96 -24.18 26.52
C LYS A 320 12.16 -24.42 25.03
N GLU A 321 12.99 -23.61 24.37
CA GLU A 321 13.21 -23.79 22.94
C GLU A 321 14.10 -24.97 22.58
N LEU A 322 15.06 -25.34 23.44
CA LEU A 322 15.81 -26.59 23.27
C LEU A 322 14.90 -27.81 23.43
N ASP A 323 13.95 -27.77 24.36
CA ASP A 323 12.96 -28.84 24.55
C ASP A 323 12.02 -28.95 23.35
N ASN A 324 11.58 -27.84 22.78
CA ASN A 324 10.78 -27.82 21.56
C ASN A 324 11.57 -28.32 20.34
N LEU A 325 12.83 -27.89 20.22
CA LEU A 325 13.73 -28.28 19.14
C LEU A 325 14.03 -29.78 19.19
N SER A 326 14.21 -30.36 20.39
CA SER A 326 14.45 -31.79 20.58
C SER A 326 13.33 -32.68 20.00
N LYS A 327 12.09 -32.19 20.01
CA LYS A 327 10.92 -32.89 19.46
C LYS A 327 10.87 -32.84 17.93
N LYS A 328 11.52 -31.85 17.30
CA LYS A 328 11.44 -31.56 15.87
C LYS A 328 12.70 -31.96 15.09
N VAL A 329 13.87 -31.94 15.72
CA VAL A 329 15.16 -32.16 15.06
C VAL A 329 15.33 -33.61 14.60
N LYS A 330 15.80 -33.75 13.36
CA LYS A 330 16.29 -35.00 12.77
C LYS A 330 17.81 -34.98 12.79
N LEU A 331 18.43 -35.90 13.52
CA LEU A 331 19.88 -36.08 13.57
C LEU A 331 20.23 -37.50 13.12
N ASN A 332 21.34 -37.62 12.38
CA ASN A 332 21.84 -38.90 11.89
C ASN A 332 22.05 -39.86 13.08
N GLY A 333 21.41 -41.03 13.02
CA GLY A 333 21.45 -42.05 14.08
C GLY A 333 20.26 -42.02 15.07
N PHE A 334 19.39 -41.01 15.03
CA PHE A 334 18.22 -40.91 15.91
C PHE A 334 16.91 -40.72 15.13
N ARG A 335 15.85 -41.43 15.54
CA ARG A 335 14.51 -41.23 15.00
C ARG A 335 13.97 -39.86 15.42
N ALA A 336 13.28 -39.17 14.52
CA ALA A 336 12.65 -37.87 14.78
C ALA A 336 11.83 -37.90 16.10
N GLY A 337 12.07 -36.94 16.99
CA GLY A 337 11.40 -36.84 18.30
C GLY A 337 11.95 -37.77 19.39
N LYS A 338 13.07 -38.49 19.14
CA LYS A 338 13.76 -39.34 20.12
C LYS A 338 15.24 -38.98 20.30
N VAL A 339 15.64 -37.77 19.91
CA VAL A 339 16.99 -37.28 20.14
C VAL A 339 17.14 -36.94 21.64
N PRO A 340 18.15 -37.49 22.36
CA PRO A 340 18.43 -37.12 23.74
C PRO A 340 18.77 -35.62 23.88
N ILE A 341 18.20 -34.96 24.90
CA ILE A 341 18.37 -33.52 25.14
C ILE A 341 19.84 -33.10 25.30
N ASN A 342 20.69 -33.95 25.85
CA ASN A 342 22.13 -33.69 26.01
C ASN A 342 22.85 -33.48 24.67
N ILE A 343 22.42 -34.17 23.61
CA ILE A 343 22.99 -34.02 22.26
C ILE A 343 22.48 -32.74 21.61
N VAL A 344 21.21 -32.41 21.82
CA VAL A 344 20.60 -31.15 21.34
C VAL A 344 21.26 -29.95 22.01
N ASN A 345 21.44 -29.98 23.33
CA ASN A 345 22.13 -28.96 24.10
C ASN A 345 23.55 -28.74 23.60
N LYS A 346 24.33 -29.82 23.42
CA LYS A 346 25.73 -29.71 22.95
C LYS A 346 25.85 -29.08 21.55
N LYS A 347 24.86 -29.26 20.68
CA LYS A 347 24.91 -28.84 19.28
C LYS A 347 24.21 -27.50 19.00
N TYR A 348 23.10 -27.22 19.68
CA TYR A 348 22.19 -26.11 19.32
C TYR A 348 22.04 -25.03 20.41
N LYS A 349 22.53 -25.24 21.64
CA LYS A 349 22.34 -24.29 22.76
C LYS A 349 22.78 -22.87 22.42
N GLN A 350 23.94 -22.70 21.78
CA GLN A 350 24.45 -21.37 21.43
C GLN A 350 23.58 -20.67 20.38
N SER A 351 23.14 -21.39 19.34
CA SER A 351 22.26 -20.83 18.29
C SER A 351 20.91 -20.45 18.87
N VAL A 352 20.29 -21.34 19.65
CA VAL A 352 19.00 -21.09 20.30
C VAL A 352 19.10 -19.91 21.27
N ARG A 353 20.22 -19.79 22.01
CA ARG A 353 20.45 -18.62 22.87
C ARG A 353 20.50 -17.32 22.07
N SER A 354 21.22 -17.28 20.95
CA SER A 354 21.26 -16.09 20.09
C SER A 354 19.86 -15.73 19.57
N ASP A 355 19.08 -16.72 19.15
CA ASP A 355 17.72 -16.51 18.65
C ASP A 355 16.79 -15.96 19.75
N VAL A 356 16.85 -16.53 20.95
CA VAL A 356 16.09 -16.06 22.12
C VAL A 356 16.49 -14.64 22.51
N VAL A 357 17.78 -14.32 22.53
CA VAL A 357 18.27 -12.97 22.85
C VAL A 357 17.78 -11.95 21.82
N ASN A 358 17.88 -12.27 20.53
CA ASN A 358 17.36 -11.41 19.46
C ASN A 358 15.84 -11.22 19.58
N HIS A 359 15.11 -12.27 19.91
CA HIS A 359 13.67 -12.20 20.14
C HIS A 359 13.32 -11.25 21.31
N GLU A 360 14.02 -11.38 22.44
CA GLU A 360 13.82 -10.53 23.62
C GLU A 360 14.19 -9.07 23.37
N ILE A 361 15.24 -8.80 22.60
CA ILE A 361 15.60 -7.43 22.17
C ILE A 361 14.47 -6.84 21.31
N ASN A 362 13.99 -7.57 20.30
CA ASN A 362 12.89 -7.11 19.45
C ASN A 362 11.60 -6.88 20.25
N HIS A 363 11.30 -7.76 21.20
CA HIS A 363 10.16 -7.61 22.10
C HIS A 363 10.31 -6.33 22.96
N ALA A 364 11.50 -6.08 23.51
CA ALA A 364 11.78 -4.87 24.27
C ALA A 364 11.60 -3.59 23.42
N VAL A 365 12.09 -3.58 22.17
CA VAL A 365 11.91 -2.47 21.23
C VAL A 365 10.43 -2.15 21.03
N GLN A 366 9.61 -3.15 20.71
CA GLN A 366 8.18 -2.96 20.47
C GLN A 366 7.44 -2.49 21.72
N HIS A 367 7.81 -3.04 22.88
CA HIS A 367 7.22 -2.63 24.16
C HIS A 367 7.55 -1.18 24.49
N ILE A 368 8.81 -0.76 24.36
CA ILE A 368 9.24 0.63 24.64
C ILE A 368 8.55 1.63 23.70
N ILE A 369 8.50 1.33 22.40
CA ILE A 369 7.81 2.19 21.42
C ILE A 369 6.34 2.40 21.83
N LYS A 370 5.67 1.32 22.22
CA LYS A 370 4.26 1.34 22.60
C LYS A 370 4.03 2.09 23.91
N ASP A 371 4.78 1.77 24.95
CA ASP A 371 4.59 2.30 26.30
C ASP A 371 4.90 3.80 26.36
N HIS A 372 5.94 4.25 25.65
CA HIS A 372 6.32 5.66 25.56
C HIS A 372 5.64 6.40 24.38
N LYS A 373 4.82 5.71 23.56
CA LYS A 373 4.13 6.27 22.38
C LYS A 373 5.08 6.99 21.40
N LEU A 374 6.26 6.41 21.20
CA LEU A 374 7.31 7.02 20.40
C LEU A 374 6.95 7.02 18.91
N LYS A 375 7.19 8.14 18.24
CA LYS A 375 7.19 8.23 16.76
C LYS A 375 8.63 8.16 16.29
N THR A 376 9.10 6.99 15.89
CA THR A 376 10.52 6.76 15.60
C THR A 376 10.84 6.92 14.11
N VAL A 377 12.09 7.25 13.83
CA VAL A 377 12.69 7.18 12.50
C VAL A 377 13.40 5.83 12.38
N GLY A 378 12.78 4.89 11.69
CA GLY A 378 13.33 3.55 11.51
C GLY A 378 13.48 2.76 12.82
N ASP A 379 14.37 1.76 12.78
CA ASP A 379 14.70 0.90 13.91
C ASP A 379 15.74 1.56 14.84
N PRO A 380 15.66 1.32 16.17
CA PRO A 380 16.63 1.87 17.11
C PRO A 380 18.02 1.25 16.95
N GLN A 381 19.05 2.02 17.33
CA GLN A 381 20.41 1.50 17.43
C GLN A 381 20.58 0.75 18.75
N LEU A 382 21.14 -0.46 18.65
CA LEU A 382 21.50 -1.29 19.79
C LEU A 382 22.96 -1.04 20.18
N GLU A 383 23.20 -0.63 21.42
CA GLU A 383 24.53 -0.45 21.99
C GLU A 383 24.70 -1.21 23.31
N ASN A 384 25.95 -1.37 23.76
CA ASN A 384 26.29 -1.93 25.08
C ASN A 384 25.66 -3.30 25.37
N LEU A 385 25.51 -4.16 24.36
CA LEU A 385 24.95 -5.50 24.52
C LEU A 385 25.87 -6.37 25.38
N CYS A 386 25.42 -6.66 26.60
CA CYS A 386 25.99 -7.64 27.51
C CYS A 386 25.15 -8.93 27.47
N ASN A 387 25.73 -10.04 27.00
CA ASN A 387 25.05 -11.33 26.82
C ASN A 387 25.93 -12.52 27.24
N ALA A 388 26.70 -12.37 28.32
CA ALA A 388 27.47 -13.49 28.85
C ALA A 388 26.55 -14.60 29.40
N GLU A 389 26.99 -15.86 29.33
CA GLU A 389 26.23 -16.97 29.92
C GLU A 389 26.18 -16.80 31.45
N ASN A 390 24.97 -16.94 32.03
CA ASN A 390 24.66 -16.77 33.46
C ASN A 390 24.72 -15.32 33.99
N GLU A 391 24.95 -14.34 33.13
CA GLU A 391 24.80 -12.91 33.46
C GLU A 391 23.50 -12.36 32.88
N ASP A 392 23.02 -11.26 33.47
CA ASP A 392 21.82 -10.56 32.99
C ASP A 392 22.05 -10.02 31.59
N LEU A 393 21.03 -10.15 30.74
CA LEU A 393 21.04 -9.56 29.42
C LEU A 393 20.79 -8.05 29.57
N ALA A 394 21.80 -7.23 29.31
CA ALA A 394 21.69 -5.78 29.37
C ALA A 394 22.05 -5.14 28.03
N PHE A 395 21.31 -4.13 27.62
CA PHE A 395 21.60 -3.38 26.39
C PHE A 395 21.00 -1.97 26.44
N THR A 396 21.53 -1.07 25.61
CA THR A 396 21.01 0.28 25.41
C THR A 396 20.33 0.34 24.05
N LEU A 397 19.10 0.87 24.01
CA LEU A 397 18.40 1.21 22.78
C LEU A 397 18.40 2.73 22.60
N LYS A 398 18.88 3.19 21.44
CA LYS A 398 18.84 4.60 21.04
C LYS A 398 17.84 4.78 19.90
N PHE A 399 16.78 5.51 20.18
CA PHE A 399 15.75 5.88 19.24
C PHE A 399 15.99 7.29 18.72
N GLU A 400 15.87 7.45 17.42
CA GLU A 400 15.71 8.75 16.80
C GLU A 400 14.22 9.02 16.54
N LEU A 401 13.73 10.18 16.93
CA LEU A 401 12.31 10.51 16.93
C LEU A 401 11.95 11.46 15.79
N LEU A 402 10.73 11.33 15.27
CA LEU A 402 10.14 12.32 14.37
C LEU A 402 9.76 13.58 15.16
N PRO A 403 10.05 14.79 14.63
CA PRO A 403 9.66 16.03 15.28
C PRO A 403 8.14 16.18 15.31
N ASN A 404 7.64 16.89 16.34
CA ASN A 404 6.28 17.41 16.30
C ASN A 404 6.28 18.71 15.49
N ILE A 405 5.59 18.73 14.36
CA ILE A 405 5.64 19.84 13.39
C ILE A 405 4.35 20.65 13.50
N GLU A 406 4.48 21.92 13.84
CA GLU A 406 3.38 22.88 13.74
C GLU A 406 3.38 23.49 12.34
N LEU A 407 2.23 23.45 11.67
CA LEU A 407 2.11 23.98 10.32
C LEU A 407 2.07 25.52 10.35
N PRO A 408 2.80 26.21 9.45
CA PRO A 408 2.79 27.66 9.38
C PRO A 408 1.42 28.16 8.88
N ASP A 409 1.14 29.45 9.13
CA ASP A 409 -0.02 30.12 8.57
C ASP A 409 0.24 30.47 7.08
N PHE A 410 -0.14 29.55 6.19
CA PHE A 410 0.04 29.68 4.75
C PHE A 410 -0.61 30.93 4.15
N LYS A 411 -1.63 31.53 4.80
CA LYS A 411 -2.29 32.74 4.29
C LYS A 411 -1.39 33.97 4.30
N LYS A 412 -0.28 33.93 5.03
CA LYS A 412 0.74 34.98 5.02
C LYS A 412 1.70 34.89 3.83
N ILE A 413 1.72 33.75 3.15
CA ILE A 413 2.58 33.48 2.00
C ILE A 413 1.93 34.07 0.75
N LYS A 414 2.70 34.89 0.04
CA LYS A 414 2.28 35.54 -1.21
C LYS A 414 3.15 35.06 -2.34
N ILE A 415 2.55 34.47 -3.35
CA ILE A 415 3.25 33.92 -4.51
C ILE A 415 2.83 34.70 -5.74
N THR A 416 3.79 35.28 -6.45
CA THR A 416 3.50 35.90 -7.75
C THR A 416 3.18 34.77 -8.74
N TYR A 417 2.03 34.87 -9.40
CA TYR A 417 1.64 33.99 -10.51
C TYR A 417 1.87 34.73 -11.83
N PRO A 418 2.98 34.47 -12.55
CA PRO A 418 3.30 35.13 -13.80
C PRO A 418 2.42 34.53 -14.92
N LYS A 419 1.43 35.32 -15.36
CA LYS A 419 0.46 34.92 -16.36
C LYS A 419 0.94 35.34 -17.75
N LEU A 420 1.22 34.36 -18.59
CA LEU A 420 1.66 34.63 -19.96
C LEU A 420 0.49 35.16 -20.81
N VAL A 421 0.68 36.33 -21.38
CA VAL A 421 -0.19 36.93 -22.39
C VAL A 421 0.46 36.75 -23.76
N ILE A 422 -0.18 35.94 -24.61
CA ILE A 422 0.28 35.69 -25.97
C ILE A 422 -0.37 36.73 -26.89
N GLU A 423 0.46 37.53 -27.55
CA GLU A 423 0.01 38.56 -28.47
C GLU A 423 -0.30 37.98 -29.85
N GLU A 424 -1.23 38.59 -30.59
CA GLU A 424 -1.57 38.19 -31.97
C GLU A 424 -0.35 38.16 -32.90
N GLU A 425 0.64 39.04 -32.66
CA GLU A 425 1.89 39.07 -33.41
C GLU A 425 2.71 37.79 -33.22
N ASP A 426 2.74 37.23 -32.01
CA ASP A 426 3.45 35.99 -31.71
C ASP A 426 2.77 34.77 -32.37
N ILE A 427 1.44 34.75 -32.37
CA ILE A 427 0.65 33.71 -33.06
C ILE A 427 0.91 33.78 -34.57
N ASN A 428 0.88 34.98 -35.15
CA ASN A 428 1.16 35.17 -36.57
C ASN A 428 2.57 34.71 -36.93
N LYS A 429 3.60 35.08 -36.15
CA LYS A 429 4.98 34.62 -36.38
C LYS A 429 5.10 33.09 -36.38
N GLN A 430 4.41 32.41 -35.47
CA GLN A 430 4.43 30.94 -35.43
C GLN A 430 3.67 30.32 -36.61
N ILE A 431 2.53 30.89 -36.99
CA ILE A 431 1.78 30.44 -38.17
C ILE A 431 2.58 30.68 -39.45
N ASP A 432 3.26 31.80 -39.59
CA ASP A 432 4.14 32.10 -40.72
C ASP A 432 5.30 31.09 -40.79
N LYS A 433 5.86 30.72 -39.63
CA LYS A 433 6.87 29.66 -39.52
C LYS A 433 6.30 28.32 -39.98
N LEU A 434 5.12 27.92 -39.50
CA LEU A 434 4.42 26.70 -39.94
C LEU A 434 4.11 26.71 -41.45
N ALA A 435 3.67 27.86 -41.97
CA ALA A 435 3.40 28.04 -43.39
C ALA A 435 4.69 27.88 -44.21
N SER A 436 5.80 28.45 -43.74
CA SER A 436 7.09 28.37 -44.43
C SER A 436 7.63 26.94 -44.56
N ILE A 437 7.44 26.10 -43.54
CA ILE A 437 7.92 24.70 -43.55
C ILE A 437 6.97 23.75 -44.30
N SER A 438 5.71 24.14 -44.50
CA SER A 438 4.69 23.32 -45.19
C SER A 438 4.57 23.58 -46.69
N LYS A 439 5.50 24.37 -47.25
CA LYS A 439 5.54 24.71 -48.67
C LYS A 439 5.70 23.45 -49.51
N ASN A 440 4.86 23.35 -50.54
CA ASN A 440 5.06 22.40 -51.61
C ASN A 440 5.85 23.07 -52.74
N TYR A 441 6.59 22.27 -53.51
CA TYR A 441 7.42 22.75 -54.62
C TYR A 441 6.99 22.05 -55.90
N THR A 442 5.78 22.32 -56.37
CA THR A 442 5.22 21.64 -57.56
C THR A 442 5.45 22.41 -58.86
N LYS A 443 5.71 23.72 -58.78
CA LYS A 443 5.86 24.59 -59.96
C LYS A 443 7.28 24.56 -60.53
N GLU A 444 7.46 23.85 -61.64
CA GLU A 444 8.74 23.79 -62.36
C GLU A 444 9.22 25.20 -62.77
N ASN A 445 10.50 25.48 -62.55
CA ASN A 445 11.14 26.75 -62.88
C ASN A 445 12.28 26.54 -63.88
N LYS A 446 12.16 27.15 -65.07
CA LYS A 446 13.17 27.07 -66.13
C LYS A 446 14.23 28.18 -66.06
N GLY A 447 14.15 29.05 -65.05
CA GLY A 447 15.07 30.14 -64.77
C GLY A 447 16.28 29.71 -63.95
N LYS A 448 17.10 30.69 -63.56
CA LYS A 448 18.23 30.45 -62.65
C LYS A 448 17.74 30.17 -61.23
N VAL A 449 18.41 29.25 -60.54
CA VAL A 449 18.21 28.91 -59.13
C VAL A 449 18.36 30.16 -58.27
N LYS A 450 17.41 30.34 -57.34
CA LYS A 450 17.39 31.41 -56.34
C LYS A 450 17.13 30.83 -54.95
N LYS A 451 17.47 31.60 -53.92
CA LYS A 451 17.14 31.27 -52.52
C LYS A 451 15.62 31.06 -52.35
N GLY A 452 15.25 30.02 -51.61
CA GLY A 452 13.86 29.61 -51.37
C GLY A 452 13.23 28.71 -52.44
N GLN A 453 14.02 28.17 -53.38
CA GLN A 453 13.58 27.18 -54.37
C GLN A 453 14.04 25.77 -54.00
N GLU A 454 13.29 24.75 -54.38
CA GLU A 454 13.70 23.35 -54.28
C GLU A 454 14.46 22.97 -55.55
N VAL A 455 15.68 22.46 -55.39
CA VAL A 455 16.47 21.87 -56.47
C VAL A 455 16.56 20.36 -56.28
N THR A 456 16.33 19.60 -57.34
CA THR A 456 16.65 18.18 -57.36
C THR A 456 18.08 18.04 -57.85
N ILE A 457 18.95 17.42 -57.06
CA ILE A 457 20.38 17.27 -57.35
C ILE A 457 20.85 15.83 -57.24
N ASP A 458 21.85 15.50 -58.07
CA ASP A 458 22.80 14.45 -57.76
C ASP A 458 24.09 15.12 -57.33
N ALA A 459 24.72 14.66 -56.25
CA ALA A 459 26.03 15.15 -55.86
C ALA A 459 26.97 14.01 -55.51
N ILE A 460 28.24 14.16 -55.88
CA ILE A 460 29.32 13.26 -55.50
C ILE A 460 30.42 14.10 -54.85
N GLY A 461 30.68 13.81 -53.58
CA GLY A 461 31.69 14.44 -52.75
C GLY A 461 33.02 13.74 -52.80
N TYR A 462 34.07 14.54 -52.80
CA TYR A 462 35.48 14.14 -52.82
C TYR A 462 36.22 14.85 -51.70
N VAL A 463 36.98 14.09 -50.93
CA VAL A 463 37.95 14.59 -49.95
C VAL A 463 39.31 14.01 -50.36
N ASN A 464 40.33 14.85 -50.50
CA ASN A 464 41.64 14.43 -51.02
C ASN A 464 41.60 13.65 -52.36
N ASN A 465 40.67 14.03 -53.26
CA ASN A 465 40.39 13.35 -54.54
C ASN A 465 39.83 11.91 -54.45
N GLU A 466 39.41 11.45 -53.28
CA GLU A 466 38.72 10.18 -53.09
C GLU A 466 37.27 10.40 -52.65
N THR A 467 36.36 9.53 -53.11
CA THR A 467 34.97 9.52 -52.65
C THR A 467 34.88 8.89 -51.26
N PHE A 468 34.00 9.40 -50.41
CA PHE A 468 33.81 8.90 -49.05
C PHE A 468 32.37 8.43 -48.80
N GLU A 469 32.17 7.60 -47.77
CA GLU A 469 30.87 7.06 -47.39
C GLU A 469 29.94 8.19 -46.92
N GLY A 470 28.71 8.25 -47.45
CA GLY A 470 27.77 9.36 -47.22
C GLY A 470 28.02 10.60 -48.08
N GLY A 471 29.09 10.62 -48.91
CA GLY A 471 29.40 11.73 -49.80
C GLY A 471 28.61 11.77 -51.11
N LYS A 472 27.71 10.81 -51.35
CA LYS A 472 26.92 10.72 -52.59
C LYS A 472 25.43 10.82 -52.30
N VAL A 473 24.74 11.70 -53.03
CA VAL A 473 23.27 11.79 -53.04
C VAL A 473 22.75 11.71 -54.46
N THR A 474 21.58 11.12 -54.65
CA THR A 474 20.94 10.94 -55.95
C THR A 474 19.47 11.29 -55.84
N ASP A 475 18.97 12.09 -56.79
CA ASP A 475 17.62 12.64 -56.83
C ASP A 475 17.20 13.34 -55.53
N TYR A 476 18.17 13.95 -54.84
CA TYR A 476 17.95 14.60 -53.56
C TYR A 476 17.29 15.96 -53.77
N LYS A 477 16.21 16.21 -53.04
CA LYS A 477 15.48 17.48 -53.07
C LYS A 477 15.98 18.40 -51.97
N LEU A 478 16.62 19.49 -52.37
CA LEU A 478 17.24 20.46 -51.47
C LEU A 478 16.56 21.83 -51.64
N VAL A 479 16.07 22.40 -50.55
CA VAL A 479 15.58 23.79 -50.55
C VAL A 479 16.77 24.73 -50.32
N ILE A 480 17.04 25.62 -51.28
CA ILE A 480 18.17 26.54 -51.21
C ILE A 480 17.94 27.60 -50.12
N GLY A 481 18.87 27.68 -49.16
CA GLY A 481 18.80 28.50 -47.97
C GLY A 481 18.16 27.81 -46.77
N SER A 482 18.00 26.48 -46.79
CA SER A 482 17.47 25.70 -45.66
C SER A 482 18.52 25.37 -44.60
N GLY A 483 19.81 25.39 -44.96
CA GLY A 483 20.90 24.98 -44.07
C GLY A 483 20.94 23.46 -43.83
N ALA A 484 20.35 22.69 -44.75
CA ALA A 484 20.36 21.23 -44.69
C ALA A 484 21.73 20.65 -45.07
N PHE A 485 22.53 21.40 -45.83
CA PHE A 485 23.88 21.04 -46.23
C PHE A 485 24.92 21.89 -45.48
N ILE A 486 26.19 21.49 -45.60
CA ILE A 486 27.34 22.19 -45.02
C ILE A 486 27.30 23.67 -45.40
N ASP A 487 27.59 24.55 -44.45
CA ASP A 487 27.61 25.99 -44.66
C ASP A 487 28.40 26.37 -45.93
N GLY A 488 27.79 27.22 -46.76
CA GLY A 488 28.33 27.66 -48.04
C GLY A 488 28.09 26.71 -49.23
N PHE A 489 27.53 25.51 -49.01
CA PHE A 489 27.18 24.59 -50.09
C PHE A 489 26.02 25.14 -50.95
N GLU A 490 24.92 25.49 -50.29
CA GLU A 490 23.67 25.90 -50.94
C GLU A 490 23.82 27.22 -51.72
N ASP A 491 24.63 28.15 -51.19
CA ASP A 491 24.85 29.46 -51.80
C ASP A 491 25.57 29.37 -53.16
N GLN A 492 26.42 28.35 -53.35
CA GLN A 492 27.14 28.13 -54.61
C GLN A 492 26.25 27.57 -55.73
N LEU A 493 25.08 27.03 -55.39
CA LEU A 493 24.09 26.59 -56.38
C LEU A 493 23.22 27.74 -56.90
N ILE A 494 23.22 28.90 -56.23
CA ILE A 494 22.46 30.07 -56.67
C ILE A 494 23.00 30.58 -58.02
N GLY A 495 22.10 30.76 -58.99
CA GLY A 495 22.45 31.24 -60.33
C GLY A 495 22.64 30.14 -61.38
N SER A 496 22.76 28.87 -60.97
CA SER A 496 22.74 27.69 -61.85
C SER A 496 21.36 27.42 -62.45
N LYS A 497 21.24 26.52 -63.43
CA LYS A 497 19.98 26.11 -64.06
C LYS A 497 19.87 24.59 -64.15
N THR A 498 18.67 24.10 -64.43
CA THR A 498 18.44 22.70 -64.78
C THR A 498 19.37 22.24 -65.91
N GLY A 499 20.08 21.14 -65.68
CA GLY A 499 21.09 20.59 -66.58
C GLY A 499 22.52 21.04 -66.29
N ASP A 500 22.73 22.06 -65.46
CA ASP A 500 24.08 22.52 -65.12
C ASP A 500 24.77 21.55 -64.16
N GLU A 501 26.06 21.32 -64.41
CA GLU A 501 26.99 20.71 -63.46
C GLU A 501 27.76 21.83 -62.74
N VAL A 502 27.71 21.83 -61.41
CA VAL A 502 28.30 22.86 -60.56
C VAL A 502 29.33 22.21 -59.63
N GLU A 503 30.54 22.75 -59.64
CA GLU A 503 31.57 22.39 -58.67
C GLU A 503 31.42 23.24 -57.40
N VAL A 504 31.07 22.59 -56.29
CA VAL A 504 30.86 23.23 -54.99
C VAL A 504 32.04 22.89 -54.08
N ASN A 505 32.71 23.92 -53.56
CA ASN A 505 33.86 23.74 -52.66
C ASN A 505 33.48 24.20 -51.24
N VAL A 506 33.58 23.30 -50.26
CA VAL A 506 33.22 23.57 -48.85
C VAL A 506 34.26 22.98 -47.91
N THR A 507 34.24 23.38 -46.64
CA THR A 507 35.08 22.78 -45.59
C THR A 507 34.18 22.23 -44.50
N PHE A 508 34.38 20.97 -44.11
CA PHE A 508 33.61 20.39 -43.02
C PHE A 508 33.94 21.09 -41.69
N PRO A 509 32.96 21.28 -40.79
CA PRO A 509 33.21 21.75 -39.43
C PRO A 509 34.21 20.84 -38.70
N LYS A 510 34.98 21.40 -37.76
CA LYS A 510 35.91 20.62 -36.93
C LYS A 510 35.20 19.59 -36.04
N GLU A 511 33.94 19.84 -35.70
CA GLU A 511 33.09 19.00 -34.85
C GLU A 511 32.10 18.17 -35.68
N TYR A 512 32.47 17.80 -36.91
CA TYR A 512 31.61 16.98 -37.75
C TYR A 512 31.57 15.52 -37.28
N HIS A 513 30.39 14.90 -37.30
CA HIS A 513 30.13 13.56 -36.75
C HIS A 513 30.94 12.43 -37.40
N MET A 514 31.52 12.67 -38.58
CA MET A 514 32.46 11.74 -39.24
C MET A 514 33.90 12.25 -39.07
N GLU A 515 34.64 11.63 -38.14
CA GLU A 515 36.04 12.00 -37.81
C GLU A 515 36.98 12.04 -39.04
N GLN A 516 36.71 11.18 -40.04
CA GLN A 516 37.54 11.05 -41.23
C GLN A 516 37.50 12.27 -42.17
N VAL A 517 36.43 13.07 -42.11
CA VAL A 517 36.25 14.26 -42.97
C VAL A 517 36.14 15.56 -42.18
N ALA A 518 36.03 15.49 -40.85
CA ALA A 518 35.93 16.65 -39.97
C ALA A 518 37.12 17.63 -40.19
N GLY A 519 36.80 18.91 -40.37
CA GLY A 519 37.80 19.96 -40.62
C GLY A 519 38.47 19.92 -42.01
N GLN A 520 38.16 18.95 -42.88
CA GLN A 520 38.82 18.82 -44.18
C GLN A 520 38.09 19.60 -45.29
N PRO A 521 38.82 20.13 -46.28
CA PRO A 521 38.22 20.68 -47.48
C PRO A 521 37.64 19.56 -48.34
N ALA A 522 36.46 19.80 -48.90
CA ALA A 522 35.75 18.85 -49.74
C ALA A 522 35.24 19.54 -51.01
N LYS A 523 35.29 18.79 -52.10
CA LYS A 523 34.79 19.19 -53.41
C LYS A 523 33.59 18.32 -53.76
N PHE A 524 32.49 18.94 -54.15
CA PHE A 524 31.30 18.24 -54.62
C PHE A 524 31.03 18.60 -56.07
N ILE A 525 30.86 17.58 -56.91
CA ILE A 525 30.33 17.75 -58.26
C ILE A 525 28.82 17.55 -58.17
N VAL A 526 28.06 18.62 -58.42
CA VAL A 526 26.61 18.68 -58.23
C VAL A 526 25.93 18.86 -59.58
N GLN A 527 25.13 17.87 -59.99
CA GLN A 527 24.28 17.96 -61.17
C GLN A 527 22.90 18.45 -60.77
N VAL A 528 22.47 19.60 -61.31
CA VAL A 528 21.11 20.12 -61.10
C VAL A 528 20.15 19.46 -62.08
N LYS A 529 19.25 18.61 -61.58
CA LYS A 529 18.29 17.84 -62.39
C LYS A 529 16.97 18.55 -62.60
N ALA A 530 16.48 19.29 -61.61
CA ALA A 530 15.23 20.05 -61.69
C ALA A 530 15.25 21.23 -60.72
N VAL A 531 14.49 22.26 -61.02
CA VAL A 531 14.29 23.42 -60.14
C VAL A 531 12.80 23.65 -60.02
N HIS A 532 12.29 23.72 -58.80
CA HIS A 532 10.89 23.99 -58.49
C HIS A 532 10.77 25.21 -57.59
N SER A 533 9.82 26.08 -57.89
CA SER A 533 9.47 27.21 -57.02
C SER A 533 8.44 26.77 -55.99
N ALA A 534 8.51 27.36 -54.80
CA ALA A 534 7.49 27.17 -53.78
C ALA A 534 6.12 27.60 -54.31
N ASP A 535 5.12 26.78 -54.01
CA ASP A 535 3.73 27.13 -54.18
C ASP A 535 3.36 28.24 -53.18
N GLU A 536 2.39 29.07 -53.55
CA GLU A 536 1.83 30.07 -52.63
C GLU A 536 1.07 29.33 -51.52
N VAL A 537 1.43 29.62 -50.26
CA VAL A 537 0.77 29.03 -49.09
C VAL A 537 -0.23 30.05 -48.57
N VAL A 538 -1.50 29.78 -48.80
CA VAL A 538 -2.60 30.54 -48.19
C VAL A 538 -2.93 29.89 -46.85
N VAL A 539 -2.96 30.67 -45.77
CA VAL A 539 -3.36 30.20 -44.44
C VAL A 539 -4.88 30.25 -44.33
N ASP A 540 -5.54 29.21 -44.84
CA ASP A 540 -6.99 29.03 -44.82
C ASP A 540 -7.39 27.71 -44.10
N ASP A 541 -8.68 27.37 -44.13
CA ASP A 541 -9.17 26.16 -43.45
C ASP A 541 -8.58 24.86 -44.05
N GLU A 542 -8.17 24.86 -45.32
CA GLU A 542 -7.47 23.73 -45.94
C GLU A 542 -6.03 23.60 -45.42
N PHE A 543 -5.36 24.73 -45.18
CA PHE A 543 -4.06 24.74 -44.48
C PHE A 543 -4.19 24.17 -43.06
N ALA A 544 -5.20 24.58 -42.31
CA ALA A 544 -5.45 24.12 -40.95
C ALA A 544 -5.64 22.59 -40.86
N LYS A 545 -6.29 21.98 -41.86
CA LYS A 545 -6.49 20.52 -41.93
C LYS A 545 -5.19 19.73 -41.97
N LYS A 546 -4.10 20.31 -42.50
CA LYS A 546 -2.76 19.66 -42.49
C LYS A 546 -2.22 19.43 -41.07
N PHE A 547 -2.71 20.21 -40.10
CA PHE A 547 -2.34 20.14 -38.69
C PHE A 547 -3.47 19.56 -37.81
N ASN A 548 -4.35 18.76 -38.41
CA ASN A 548 -5.51 18.15 -37.74
C ASN A 548 -6.48 19.17 -37.11
N CYS A 549 -6.54 20.40 -37.64
CA CYS A 549 -7.48 21.44 -37.23
C CYS A 549 -8.57 21.63 -38.30
N LYS A 550 -9.83 21.85 -37.91
CA LYS A 550 -10.94 22.04 -38.86
C LYS A 550 -10.98 23.42 -39.48
N THR A 551 -10.50 24.43 -38.75
CA THR A 551 -10.52 25.84 -39.14
C THR A 551 -9.20 26.54 -38.80
N VAL A 552 -8.91 27.65 -39.47
CA VAL A 552 -7.76 28.52 -39.13
C VAL A 552 -7.85 29.00 -37.69
N GLU A 553 -9.04 29.30 -37.20
CA GLU A 553 -9.25 29.78 -35.84
C GLU A 553 -8.89 28.69 -34.80
N GLU A 554 -9.23 27.43 -35.09
CA GLU A 554 -8.82 26.29 -34.28
C GLU A 554 -7.29 26.10 -34.30
N LEU A 555 -6.65 26.29 -35.45
CA LEU A 555 -5.19 26.27 -35.57
C LEU A 555 -4.55 27.39 -34.72
N ARG A 556 -5.04 28.63 -34.83
CA ARG A 556 -4.57 29.79 -34.03
C ARG A 556 -4.70 29.51 -32.54
N THR A 557 -5.85 28.98 -32.12
CA THR A 557 -6.10 28.60 -30.73
C THR A 557 -5.13 27.52 -30.25
N ASN A 558 -4.88 26.48 -31.06
CA ASN A 558 -3.96 25.39 -30.70
C ASN A 558 -2.51 25.85 -30.65
N VAL A 559 -2.08 26.73 -31.56
CA VAL A 559 -0.76 27.38 -31.52
C VAL A 559 -0.60 28.19 -30.24
N SER A 560 -1.58 29.04 -29.90
CA SER A 560 -1.58 29.80 -28.65
C SER A 560 -1.49 28.89 -27.42
N LYS A 561 -2.28 27.82 -27.35
CA LYS A 561 -2.20 26.82 -26.27
C LYS A 561 -0.85 26.13 -26.19
N SER A 562 -0.28 25.74 -27.34
CA SER A 562 1.05 25.11 -27.39
C SER A 562 2.13 26.05 -26.86
N MET A 563 2.07 27.32 -27.26
CA MET A 563 2.99 28.35 -26.76
C MET A 563 2.82 28.55 -25.25
N ALA A 564 1.59 28.60 -24.74
CA ALA A 564 1.36 28.71 -23.29
C ALA A 564 1.88 27.50 -22.52
N ASN A 565 1.70 26.30 -23.06
CA ASN A 565 2.17 25.06 -22.45
C ASN A 565 3.70 24.98 -22.35
N GLU A 566 4.43 25.60 -23.28
CA GLU A 566 5.90 25.67 -23.26
C GLU A 566 6.44 26.34 -21.98
N TYR A 567 5.72 27.34 -21.45
CA TYR A 567 6.12 28.07 -20.22
C TYR A 567 5.49 27.52 -18.95
N SER A 568 4.55 26.57 -19.03
CA SER A 568 3.79 26.08 -17.87
C SER A 568 4.69 25.44 -16.80
N GLU A 569 5.59 24.54 -17.19
CA GLU A 569 6.53 23.88 -16.27
C GLU A 569 7.60 24.83 -15.70
N PRO A 570 8.26 25.71 -16.50
CA PRO A 570 9.16 26.72 -15.95
C PRO A 570 8.48 27.66 -14.94
N ILE A 571 7.29 28.18 -15.25
CA ILE A 571 6.52 29.04 -14.33
C ILE A 571 6.22 28.29 -13.03
N ARG A 572 5.76 27.05 -13.13
CA ARG A 572 5.43 26.20 -11.99
C ARG A 572 6.66 25.95 -11.11
N THR A 573 7.81 25.72 -11.72
CA THR A 573 9.09 25.54 -11.04
C THR A 573 9.44 26.79 -10.22
N VAL A 574 9.41 27.97 -10.83
CA VAL A 574 9.69 29.24 -10.16
C VAL A 574 8.71 29.52 -9.01
N MET A 575 7.42 29.26 -9.21
CA MET A 575 6.42 29.43 -8.15
C MET A 575 6.69 28.50 -6.95
N LYS A 576 7.01 27.23 -7.22
CA LYS A 576 7.32 26.22 -6.21
C LYS A 576 8.57 26.58 -5.42
N MET A 577 9.60 27.10 -6.10
CA MET A 577 10.80 27.60 -5.47
C MET A 577 10.50 28.77 -4.52
N ASN A 578 9.74 29.76 -4.98
CA ASN A 578 9.35 30.90 -4.17
C ASN A 578 8.50 30.50 -2.95
N LEU A 579 7.64 29.48 -3.09
CA LEU A 579 6.91 28.88 -1.97
C LEU A 579 7.87 28.25 -0.97
N PHE A 580 8.83 27.45 -1.43
CA PHE A 580 9.79 26.77 -0.57
C PHE A 580 10.77 27.71 0.13
N ASP A 581 11.16 28.82 -0.50
CA ASP A 581 11.97 29.86 0.13
C ASP A 581 11.20 30.51 1.29
N GLN A 582 9.94 30.92 1.07
CA GLN A 582 9.12 31.52 2.13
C GLN A 582 8.78 30.53 3.25
N LEU A 583 8.57 29.24 2.92
CA LEU A 583 8.36 28.20 3.92
C LEU A 583 9.61 27.96 4.77
N GLU A 584 10.81 28.02 4.18
CA GLU A 584 12.06 27.83 4.91
C GLU A 584 12.23 28.85 6.04
N GLU A 585 11.83 30.11 5.82
CA GLU A 585 11.87 31.18 6.82
C GLU A 585 10.87 30.96 7.97
N LEU A 586 9.76 30.28 7.71
CA LEU A 586 8.69 30.03 8.67
C LEU A 586 8.88 28.71 9.44
N LEU A 587 9.69 27.79 8.93
CA LEU A 587 9.86 26.44 9.47
C LEU A 587 11.11 26.35 10.36
N MET A 588 10.88 26.43 11.68
CA MET A 588 11.92 26.22 12.69
C MET A 588 11.66 24.98 13.54
N PHE A 589 12.19 23.83 13.11
CA PHE A 589 12.24 22.62 13.91
C PHE A 589 13.49 21.79 13.60
N ASN A 590 13.91 21.00 14.60
CA ASN A 590 15.04 20.07 14.47
C ASN A 590 14.66 18.91 13.54
N VAL A 591 15.61 18.45 12.74
CA VAL A 591 15.41 17.38 11.77
C VAL A 591 16.26 16.18 12.17
N PRO A 592 15.72 14.94 12.07
CA PRO A 592 16.49 13.72 12.31
C PRO A 592 17.77 13.66 11.45
N LYS A 593 18.91 13.41 12.09
CA LYS A 593 20.23 13.28 11.45
C LYS A 593 20.27 12.11 10.48
N SER A 594 19.60 11.00 10.77
CA SER A 594 19.56 9.87 9.84
C SER A 594 18.87 10.25 8.52
N LEU A 595 17.78 11.02 8.57
CA LEU A 595 17.10 11.49 7.37
C LEU A 595 17.97 12.46 6.56
N ILE A 596 18.71 13.36 7.24
CA ILE A 596 19.69 14.23 6.58
C ILE A 596 20.76 13.39 5.88
N ALA A 597 21.33 12.38 6.57
CA ALA A 597 22.35 11.52 6.00
C ALA A 597 21.84 10.70 4.79
N GLN A 598 20.60 10.22 4.85
CA GLN A 598 19.94 9.55 3.72
C GLN A 598 19.78 10.50 2.53
N GLU A 599 19.32 11.73 2.74
CA GLU A 599 19.16 12.71 1.66
C GLU A 599 20.51 13.12 1.06
N ILE A 600 21.56 13.29 1.87
CA ILE A 600 22.93 13.53 1.37
C ILE A 600 23.38 12.37 0.47
N SER A 601 23.11 11.12 0.85
CA SER A 601 23.46 9.96 0.03
C SER A 601 22.73 9.98 -1.32
N ILE A 602 21.45 10.39 -1.34
CA ILE A 602 20.66 10.54 -2.56
C ILE A 602 21.26 11.64 -3.44
N LEU A 603 21.53 12.82 -2.88
CA LEU A 603 22.11 13.97 -3.58
C LEU A 603 23.46 13.64 -4.22
N LYS A 604 24.36 12.96 -3.49
CA LYS A 604 25.65 12.51 -4.02
C LYS A 604 25.47 11.54 -5.19
N SER A 605 24.60 10.54 -5.03
CA SER A 605 24.34 9.55 -6.08
C SER A 605 23.75 10.15 -7.37
N GLN A 606 23.01 11.26 -7.26
CA GLN A 606 22.50 12.01 -8.40
C GLN A 606 23.62 12.78 -9.09
N THR A 607 24.45 13.47 -8.30
CA THR A 607 25.53 14.31 -8.83
C THR A 607 26.64 13.49 -9.49
N GLU A 608 26.92 12.29 -8.99
CA GLU A 608 27.87 11.34 -9.60
C GLU A 608 27.40 10.77 -10.95
N LYS A 609 26.08 10.73 -11.18
CA LYS A 609 25.50 10.21 -12.42
C LYS A 609 25.39 11.28 -13.52
N SER A 610 25.35 12.55 -13.13
CA SER A 610 25.44 13.68 -14.04
C SER A 610 26.90 13.98 -14.36
N ASN A 611 27.24 14.25 -15.62
CA ASN A 611 28.56 14.78 -16.01
C ASN A 611 28.87 16.19 -15.43
N ASP A 612 27.97 16.75 -14.60
CA ASP A 612 28.11 18.03 -13.90
C ASP A 612 28.99 17.96 -12.64
N SER A 613 29.45 16.77 -12.22
CA SER A 613 30.31 16.63 -11.04
C SER A 613 31.59 17.46 -11.13
N ASP A 614 32.11 17.64 -12.35
CA ASP A 614 33.39 18.30 -12.61
C ASP A 614 33.31 19.83 -12.70
N SER A 615 32.12 20.43 -12.79
CA SER A 615 31.95 21.89 -12.90
C SER A 615 31.62 22.56 -11.56
N VAL A 616 30.74 21.96 -10.74
CA VAL A 616 30.23 22.56 -9.50
C VAL A 616 31.19 22.44 -8.31
N PHE A 617 32.06 21.43 -8.33
CA PHE A 617 32.95 21.08 -7.21
C PHE A 617 34.45 21.20 -7.53
N LYS A 618 34.80 21.64 -8.75
CA LYS A 618 36.17 21.62 -9.28
C LYS A 618 37.22 22.28 -8.38
N ASP A 619 36.80 23.29 -7.62
CA ASP A 619 37.67 24.12 -6.77
C ASP A 619 37.21 24.16 -5.29
N LYS A 620 36.28 23.29 -4.87
CA LYS A 620 35.75 23.27 -3.49
C LYS A 620 36.46 22.21 -2.64
N SER A 621 36.80 22.56 -1.41
CA SER A 621 37.34 21.62 -0.42
C SER A 621 36.28 20.60 0.02
N GLU A 622 36.72 19.46 0.58
CA GLU A 622 35.79 18.46 1.15
C GLU A 622 34.84 19.05 2.20
N ALA A 623 35.31 20.05 2.97
CA ALA A 623 34.50 20.74 3.96
C ALA A 623 33.39 21.57 3.31
N GLU A 624 33.72 22.34 2.26
CA GLU A 624 32.74 23.14 1.51
C GLU A 624 31.72 22.25 0.77
N ILE A 625 32.17 21.13 0.22
CA ILE A 625 31.28 20.14 -0.41
C ILE A 625 30.33 19.53 0.63
N SER A 626 30.85 19.16 1.80
CA SER A 626 30.04 18.62 2.90
C SER A 626 29.02 19.64 3.40
N GLU A 627 29.41 20.90 3.60
CA GLU A 627 28.51 21.98 4.03
C GLU A 627 27.42 22.24 2.99
N TYR A 628 27.77 22.26 1.70
CA TYR A 628 26.83 22.40 0.60
C TYR A 628 25.76 21.30 0.62
N TYR A 629 26.15 20.03 0.69
CA TYR A 629 25.19 18.93 0.76
C TYR A 629 24.35 18.95 2.04
N ASN A 630 24.95 19.27 3.19
CA ASN A 630 24.23 19.37 4.47
C ASN A 630 23.14 20.44 4.41
N LYS A 631 23.44 21.62 3.86
CA LYS A 631 22.46 22.72 3.74
C LYS A 631 21.26 22.30 2.89
N ILE A 632 21.51 21.71 1.72
CA ILE A 632 20.44 21.27 0.80
C ILE A 632 19.64 20.13 1.40
N ALA A 633 20.31 19.13 1.99
CA ALA A 633 19.65 17.98 2.61
C ALA A 633 18.78 18.41 3.79
N LEU A 634 19.29 19.27 4.68
CA LEU A 634 18.52 19.81 5.79
C LEU A 634 17.25 20.50 5.29
N ARG A 635 17.37 21.35 4.26
CA ARG A 635 16.25 22.07 3.66
C ARG A 635 15.21 21.11 3.08
N ARG A 636 15.63 20.14 2.26
CA ARG A 636 14.74 19.16 1.63
C ARG A 636 14.01 18.28 2.63
N VAL A 637 14.73 17.75 3.62
CA VAL A 637 14.12 16.90 4.65
C VAL A 637 13.16 17.71 5.51
N ARG A 638 13.51 18.95 5.89
CA ARG A 638 12.60 19.82 6.67
C ARG A 638 11.31 20.10 5.91
N ILE A 639 11.40 20.49 4.64
CA ILE A 639 10.23 20.75 3.81
C ILE A 639 9.43 19.46 3.62
N GLY A 640 10.07 18.34 3.29
CA GLY A 640 9.41 17.05 3.08
C GLY A 640 8.64 16.57 4.32
N LEU A 641 9.21 16.73 5.51
CA LEU A 641 8.53 16.42 6.77
C LEU A 641 7.32 17.33 7.01
N MET A 642 7.43 18.63 6.70
CA MET A 642 6.31 19.57 6.79
C MET A 642 5.19 19.20 5.81
N LEU A 643 5.53 18.91 4.55
CA LEU A 643 4.54 18.50 3.53
C LEU A 643 3.82 17.21 3.94
N SER A 644 4.56 16.25 4.52
CA SER A 644 3.97 15.02 5.06
C SER A 644 2.98 15.29 6.20
N GLU A 645 3.33 16.17 7.16
CA GLU A 645 2.41 16.54 8.23
C GLU A 645 1.22 17.35 7.69
N TYR A 646 1.42 18.21 6.69
CA TYR A 646 0.34 18.94 6.01
C TYR A 646 -0.65 17.98 5.36
N MET A 647 -0.18 16.99 4.60
CA MET A 647 -1.05 15.99 3.98
C MET A 647 -1.85 15.23 5.03
N LYS A 648 -1.22 14.85 6.14
CA LYS A 648 -1.89 14.15 7.24
C LYS A 648 -2.98 15.02 7.89
N VAL A 649 -2.70 16.28 8.19
CA VAL A 649 -3.68 17.23 8.77
C VAL A 649 -4.85 17.48 7.81
N LYS A 650 -4.57 17.61 6.51
CA LYS A 650 -5.60 17.82 5.48
C LYS A 650 -6.22 16.52 4.96
N SER A 651 -5.82 15.37 5.50
CA SER A 651 -6.27 14.03 5.06
C SER A 651 -6.07 13.76 3.56
N LEU A 652 -5.02 14.35 2.96
CA LEU A 652 -4.64 14.11 1.57
C LEU A 652 -3.93 12.76 1.44
N ARG A 653 -4.18 12.07 0.33
CA ARG A 653 -3.56 10.77 0.02
C ARG A 653 -3.18 10.72 -1.46
N ILE A 654 -2.11 10.00 -1.78
CA ILE A 654 -1.78 9.68 -3.17
C ILE A 654 -2.75 8.60 -3.65
N GLU A 655 -3.51 8.90 -4.69
CA GLU A 655 -4.48 8.01 -5.30
C GLU A 655 -3.85 7.25 -6.47
N GLN A 656 -4.52 6.17 -6.91
CA GLN A 656 -4.06 5.39 -8.07
C GLN A 656 -3.98 6.24 -9.35
N ASN A 657 -4.89 7.20 -9.51
CA ASN A 657 -4.89 8.09 -10.66
C ASN A 657 -3.65 8.99 -10.68
N ASP A 658 -3.17 9.45 -9.52
CA ASP A 658 -1.95 10.26 -9.44
C ASP A 658 -0.74 9.47 -9.95
N ILE A 659 -0.60 8.21 -9.49
CA ILE A 659 0.48 7.31 -9.91
C ILE A 659 0.38 7.02 -11.42
N LYS A 660 -0.83 6.74 -11.91
CA LYS A 660 -1.06 6.47 -13.33
C LYS A 660 -0.69 7.68 -14.20
N ASN A 661 -1.08 8.88 -13.78
CA ASN A 661 -0.74 10.12 -14.49
C ASN A 661 0.77 10.33 -14.49
N ALA A 662 1.45 10.16 -13.36
CA ALA A 662 2.91 10.27 -13.29
C ALA A 662 3.63 9.28 -14.23
N ILE A 663 3.17 8.03 -14.31
CA ILE A 663 3.72 7.04 -15.24
C ILE A 663 3.46 7.48 -16.69
N MET A 664 2.26 7.98 -17.00
CA MET A 664 1.95 8.49 -18.33
C MET A 664 2.83 9.69 -18.71
N ASP A 665 3.11 10.58 -17.76
CA ASP A 665 3.99 11.73 -17.98
C ASP A 665 5.44 11.29 -18.18
N GLN A 666 5.91 10.25 -17.49
CA GLN A 666 7.20 9.63 -17.81
C GLN A 666 7.21 9.00 -19.20
N ALA A 667 6.15 8.27 -19.58
CA ALA A 667 6.05 7.67 -20.91
C ALA A 667 6.08 8.72 -22.04
N ARG A 668 5.41 9.87 -21.85
CA ARG A 668 5.41 10.99 -22.81
C ARG A 668 6.79 11.59 -23.05
N ARG A 669 7.72 11.46 -22.11
CA ARG A 669 9.11 11.92 -22.27
C ARG A 669 9.94 11.02 -23.20
N PHE A 670 9.45 9.83 -23.53
CA PHE A 670 10.11 8.88 -24.43
C PHE A 670 9.19 8.45 -25.59
N PRO A 671 8.93 9.35 -26.57
CA PRO A 671 8.08 9.03 -27.72
C PRO A 671 8.55 7.78 -28.47
N GLY A 672 7.62 6.88 -28.79
CA GLY A 672 7.89 5.60 -29.45
C GLY A 672 8.33 4.45 -28.53
N GLN A 673 8.49 4.71 -27.23
CA GLN A 673 8.83 3.69 -26.20
C GLN A 673 7.79 3.63 -25.07
N GLU A 674 6.62 4.24 -25.25
CA GLU A 674 5.63 4.44 -24.19
C GLU A 674 5.16 3.10 -23.58
N THR A 675 4.96 2.09 -24.43
CA THR A 675 4.58 0.73 -24.00
C THR A 675 5.67 0.05 -23.19
N ALA A 676 6.94 0.28 -23.52
CA ALA A 676 8.07 -0.25 -22.77
C ALA A 676 8.20 0.43 -21.39
N ILE A 677 8.00 1.76 -21.31
CA ILE A 677 8.00 2.50 -20.05
C ILE A 677 6.83 2.06 -19.14
N LEU A 678 5.63 1.93 -19.70
CA LEU A 678 4.47 1.43 -18.95
C LEU A 678 4.72 0.02 -18.40
N LYS A 679 5.29 -0.87 -19.23
CA LYS A 679 5.63 -2.24 -18.83
C LYS A 679 6.73 -2.26 -17.77
N PHE A 680 7.75 -1.40 -17.89
CA PHE A 680 8.81 -1.28 -16.89
C PHE A 680 8.24 -0.96 -15.50
N TYR A 681 7.35 0.03 -15.39
CA TYR A 681 6.74 0.38 -14.10
C TYR A 681 5.74 -0.67 -13.59
N GLN A 682 5.12 -1.47 -14.47
CA GLN A 682 4.28 -2.61 -14.09
C GLN A 682 5.11 -3.77 -13.51
N GLU A 683 6.27 -4.05 -14.08
CA GLU A 683 7.13 -5.18 -13.69
C GLU A 683 8.08 -4.87 -12.52
N ASN A 684 8.28 -3.58 -12.20
CA ASN A 684 9.21 -3.13 -11.15
C ASN A 684 8.49 -2.33 -10.06
N PRO A 685 7.83 -2.97 -9.07
CA PRO A 685 7.14 -2.27 -7.99
C PRO A 685 8.05 -1.32 -7.20
N GLY A 686 9.35 -1.64 -7.06
CA GLY A 686 10.32 -0.74 -6.42
C GLY A 686 10.53 0.58 -7.19
N ALA A 687 10.34 0.60 -8.51
CA ALA A 687 10.43 1.83 -9.30
C ALA A 687 9.26 2.79 -9.01
N LEU A 688 8.10 2.26 -8.59
CA LEU A 688 6.95 3.07 -8.18
C LEU A 688 7.22 3.83 -6.87
N GLU A 689 8.01 3.26 -5.96
CA GLU A 689 8.37 3.95 -4.70
C GLU A 689 9.16 5.24 -4.98
N HIS A 690 10.01 5.24 -6.02
CA HIS A 690 10.73 6.45 -6.44
C HIS A 690 9.82 7.53 -7.03
N LEU A 691 8.64 7.18 -7.55
CA LEU A 691 7.66 8.15 -8.04
C LEU A 691 6.84 8.76 -6.90
N LYS A 692 6.64 8.04 -5.78
CA LYS A 692 5.78 8.50 -4.69
C LYS A 692 6.29 9.78 -4.04
N GLY A 693 7.60 9.92 -3.84
CA GLY A 693 8.17 11.13 -3.25
C GLY A 693 7.83 12.40 -4.04
N PRO A 694 8.22 12.48 -5.33
CA PRO A 694 7.84 13.60 -6.20
C PRO A 694 6.33 13.81 -6.30
N LEU A 695 5.54 12.74 -6.36
CA LEU A 695 4.07 12.83 -6.39
C LEU A 695 3.48 13.44 -5.12
N LEU A 696 4.01 13.04 -3.95
CA LEU A 696 3.61 13.55 -2.65
C LEU A 696 3.81 15.06 -2.62
N GLU A 697 5.02 15.49 -2.97
CA GLU A 697 5.40 16.89 -3.03
C GLU A 697 4.50 17.65 -3.99
N GLU A 698 4.33 17.15 -5.21
CA GLU A 698 3.59 17.83 -6.26
C GLU A 698 2.11 17.99 -5.93
N LYS A 699 1.48 16.94 -5.40
CA LYS A 699 0.08 16.98 -4.96
C LYS A 699 -0.11 17.94 -3.80
N THR A 700 0.84 17.97 -2.86
CA THR A 700 0.78 18.86 -1.70
C THR A 700 0.94 20.31 -2.10
N VAL A 701 1.95 20.61 -2.91
CA VAL A 701 2.23 21.96 -3.42
C VAL A 701 1.04 22.47 -4.24
N GLN A 702 0.47 21.64 -5.12
CA GLN A 702 -0.73 22.01 -5.87
C GLN A 702 -1.89 22.39 -4.93
N HIS A 703 -2.16 21.57 -3.92
CA HIS A 703 -3.22 21.89 -2.96
C HIS A 703 -2.94 23.19 -2.17
N ILE A 704 -1.67 23.45 -1.83
CA ILE A 704 -1.26 24.68 -1.15
C ILE A 704 -1.52 25.90 -2.04
N PHE A 705 -1.14 25.84 -3.33
CA PHE A 705 -1.43 26.90 -4.30
C PHE A 705 -2.93 27.14 -4.48
N ASP A 706 -3.72 26.08 -4.56
CA ASP A 706 -5.14 26.18 -4.82
C ASP A 706 -5.96 26.72 -3.63
N ASN A 707 -5.49 26.52 -2.39
CA ASN A 707 -6.35 26.69 -1.21
C ASN A 707 -5.75 27.51 -0.06
N GLU A 708 -4.43 27.59 0.06
CA GLU A 708 -3.81 28.05 1.31
C GLU A 708 -3.04 29.37 1.17
N VAL A 709 -2.38 29.60 0.03
CA VAL A 709 -1.57 30.81 -0.22
C VAL A 709 -2.31 31.85 -1.05
N ILE A 710 -1.79 33.08 -1.06
CA ILE A 710 -2.32 34.16 -1.89
C ILE A 710 -1.54 34.18 -3.21
N LEU A 711 -2.22 33.90 -4.33
CA LEU A 711 -1.67 34.03 -5.67
C LEU A 711 -1.90 35.46 -6.20
N GLU A 712 -0.83 36.18 -6.48
CA GLU A 712 -0.87 37.52 -7.07
C GLU A 712 -0.61 37.42 -8.59
N GLU A 713 -1.68 37.47 -9.39
CA GLU A 713 -1.55 37.42 -10.86
C GLU A 713 -0.83 38.66 -11.38
N LYS A 714 0.16 38.45 -12.26
CA LYS A 714 0.82 39.52 -13.01
C LYS A 714 0.94 39.11 -14.47
N ASP A 715 0.52 39.98 -15.38
CA ASP A 715 0.60 39.72 -16.81
C ASP A 715 2.03 39.95 -17.34
N TYR A 716 2.53 38.98 -18.10
CA TYR A 716 3.81 39.03 -18.79
C TYR A 716 3.60 38.79 -20.28
N THR A 717 4.18 39.66 -21.11
CA THR A 717 4.37 39.34 -22.53
C THR A 717 5.42 38.23 -22.66
N ARG A 718 5.44 37.52 -23.79
CA ARG A 718 6.42 36.44 -24.04
C ARG A 718 7.86 36.84 -23.71
N LYS A 719 8.32 37.97 -24.25
CA LYS A 719 9.68 38.47 -24.01
C LYS A 719 9.97 38.74 -22.53
N LYS A 720 9.02 39.35 -21.81
CA LYS A 720 9.17 39.60 -20.37
C LYS A 720 9.14 38.31 -19.56
N MET A 721 8.40 37.29 -20.00
CA MET A 721 8.37 35.98 -19.36
C MET A 721 9.74 35.30 -19.49
N GLU A 722 10.35 35.32 -20.68
CA GLU A 722 11.70 34.80 -20.90
C GLU A 722 12.72 35.52 -20.00
N GLU A 723 12.70 36.85 -19.96
CA GLU A 723 13.56 37.65 -19.09
C GLU A 723 13.34 37.33 -17.59
N PHE A 724 12.08 37.15 -17.17
CA PHE A 724 11.72 36.79 -15.80
C PHE A 724 12.23 35.39 -15.41
N LEU A 725 12.04 34.41 -16.28
CA LEU A 725 12.50 33.04 -16.03
C LEU A 725 14.02 32.95 -15.95
N ILE A 726 14.75 33.63 -16.84
CA ILE A 726 16.23 33.70 -16.79
C ILE A 726 16.70 34.33 -15.48
N GLN A 727 16.08 35.43 -15.05
CA GLN A 727 16.43 36.08 -13.77
C GLN A 727 16.20 35.18 -12.56
N GLU A 728 15.10 34.43 -12.55
CA GLU A 728 14.80 33.50 -11.46
C GLU A 728 15.67 32.24 -11.51
N GLU A 729 16.11 31.80 -12.68
CA GLU A 729 17.07 30.68 -12.84
C GLU A 729 18.47 31.08 -12.34
N ASP A 730 18.93 32.29 -12.64
CA ASP A 730 20.21 32.83 -12.14
C ASP A 730 20.23 33.04 -10.62
N ARG A 731 19.06 33.18 -9.96
CA ARG A 731 18.96 33.25 -8.49
C ARG A 731 19.29 31.91 -7.81
N VAL A 732 19.21 30.80 -8.54
CA VAL A 732 19.34 29.43 -8.02
C VAL A 732 20.78 28.94 -7.98
N VAL A 733 21.61 29.45 -8.90
CA VAL A 733 23.05 29.14 -9.04
C VAL A 733 23.87 29.99 -8.08
#